data_AF-A0A7X9CPT5-F1
#
_entry.id   AF-A0A7X9CPT5-F1
#
_cell.length_a   1.000
_cell.length_b   1.000
_cell.length_c   1.000
_cell.angle_alpha   90.00
_cell.angle_beta   90.00
_cell.angle_gamma   90.00
#
_symmetry.space_group_name_H-M   'P 1'
#
loop_
_entity.id
_entity.type
_entity.pdbx_description
1 polymer ?
#
loop_
_entity_poly.entity_id
_entity_poly.type
_entity_poly.pdbx_seq_one_letter_code
_entity_poly.pdbx_strand_id
1 'polypeptide(L)'
;MYSYKWDRETGGILLESTPLNFSKEPRPVYYKELDSLGFDKYWDYEKNDTYPYMWAEANNYWYRGSKIAKTRGGSLNCKPELIILEEPMNNNKLQFVDIPAMINKNYDVLESLAQETIKKTYNIYREYKDRVDVFYVAFSGGKDSVVALDIVQRALPHNEFKVLFGDTGMEFSDTYDIIKRTSKWCKEKGIEFLEAKSKLSADETWEKFGPPAVTNRWCCGVHKTSPQIILLKELTGVKNFTGMAFTGIRGDESASRKEYDDVNYGGKHQGQFSSHIILDWNSAELYLYIYQRNLILNEAYKKGNARVGCLVCPMSSGKHEFFKNKWYSDDVDKLVNKIKDTSGKTSFTKEEIDEFIEKGNWKTRRSGRELNFGYDKHIIDVDNGNTIATVFKLNNDWKEWAKTIGNIIEYDKYNYTIDYNDKTYEIKLKETKQGMQFNFPNTTNKRQDIKFLSLIKSCIIKSTYCVSCGVCVAECPYGCIDMTDGIKISESCKRCHKCHDIPEHCLRYNSIRNRIGAEKKMKGLGHYYTFGIREEWLDTFFKYEGKSEFWDTDGDYMLGKKMKDAFLNFLKDADIVTRNRSIGHDKYTRNELTIFGKKMLDLYKNEEKEVIWALILSNLVYTADFNWFVKNIPFDETVTQDRMKLQLESVMEGDTKGLGKRNVVSAFKILLIKTPLGEDLGLGICDYDTKVNSAGMETITLNSFYRTSWKNPDSRVLLYSLYLFAEKCENYYSFTLTRLMDHEIDSTGISPTEIFGIDKELMAKLLNGLSVNYPEFINVSFTHDLDNITLRNDKSSEEVLDLF
;
A
#
# COMPACT_ATOMS: atom_id res chain seq x y z
N MET A 1 -3.12 28.17 -8.35
CA MET A 1 -4.39 27.92 -9.06
C MET A 1 -5.38 29.07 -8.91
N TYR A 2 -5.62 29.76 -10.00
CA TYR A 2 -6.72 30.71 -10.18
C TYR A 2 -8.06 29.98 -10.27
N SER A 3 -9.13 30.56 -9.73
CA SER A 3 -10.50 30.13 -10.04
C SER A 3 -10.88 30.59 -11.44
N TYR A 4 -12.02 30.09 -11.92
CA TYR A 4 -12.49 30.43 -13.25
C TYR A 4 -14.01 30.39 -13.36
N LYS A 5 -14.53 31.09 -14.37
CA LYS A 5 -15.95 31.09 -14.75
C LYS A 5 -16.15 30.84 -16.24
N TRP A 6 -17.36 30.41 -16.59
CA TRP A 6 -17.79 30.18 -17.97
C TRP A 6 -18.23 31.50 -18.61
N ASP A 7 -17.58 31.90 -19.69
CA ASP A 7 -17.86 33.17 -20.36
C ASP A 7 -18.88 33.00 -21.49
N ARG A 8 -19.94 33.81 -21.46
CA ARG A 8 -21.01 33.78 -22.47
C ARG A 8 -20.55 34.33 -23.81
N GLU A 9 -19.72 35.37 -23.77
CA GLU A 9 -19.28 36.10 -24.96
C GLU A 9 -18.34 35.24 -25.82
N THR A 10 -17.26 34.73 -25.22
CA THR A 10 -16.29 33.89 -25.93
C THR A 10 -16.73 32.43 -26.05
N GLY A 11 -17.65 31.97 -25.20
CA GLY A 11 -18.00 30.56 -25.08
C GLY A 11 -16.99 29.74 -24.27
N GLY A 12 -15.93 30.39 -23.77
CA GLY A 12 -14.79 29.76 -23.13
C GLY A 12 -14.74 29.95 -21.61
N ILE A 13 -13.53 30.07 -21.09
CA ILE A 13 -13.23 30.22 -19.67
C ILE A 13 -12.52 31.55 -19.41
N LEU A 14 -12.86 32.22 -18.31
CA LEU A 14 -12.12 33.36 -17.76
C LEU A 14 -11.55 33.01 -16.40
N LEU A 15 -10.25 33.21 -16.22
CA LEU A 15 -9.56 33.12 -14.94
C LEU A 15 -9.95 34.32 -14.07
N GLU A 16 -10.05 34.08 -12.77
CA GLU A 16 -10.34 35.09 -11.75
C GLU A 16 -9.21 35.13 -10.73
N SER A 17 -8.99 36.30 -10.12
CA SER A 17 -7.88 36.51 -9.18
C SER A 17 -8.03 35.77 -7.84
N THR A 18 -9.18 35.15 -7.60
CA THR A 18 -9.44 34.36 -6.39
C THR A 18 -8.80 32.97 -6.47
N PRO A 19 -8.28 32.42 -5.36
CA PRO A 19 -7.68 31.10 -5.37
C PRO A 19 -8.74 30.00 -5.49
N LEU A 20 -8.42 28.95 -6.25
CA LEU A 20 -9.23 27.74 -6.33
C LEU A 20 -8.66 26.65 -5.44
N ASN A 21 -9.45 26.16 -4.49
CA ASN A 21 -9.00 25.11 -3.56
C ASN A 21 -8.95 23.70 -4.19
N PHE A 22 -9.78 23.46 -5.20
CA PHE A 22 -9.95 22.19 -5.90
C PHE A 22 -10.57 22.44 -7.29
N SER A 23 -9.98 21.94 -8.37
CA SER A 23 -10.60 21.98 -9.71
C SER A 23 -11.20 20.62 -10.10
N LYS A 24 -12.21 20.70 -10.97
CA LYS A 24 -12.88 19.52 -11.55
C LYS A 24 -12.40 19.22 -12.97
N GLU A 25 -11.17 19.63 -13.27
CA GLU A 25 -10.46 19.39 -14.52
C GLU A 25 -11.27 19.82 -15.78
N PRO A 26 -11.58 21.12 -15.95
CA PRO A 26 -12.23 21.61 -17.16
C PRO A 26 -11.38 21.34 -18.40
N ARG A 27 -12.04 20.98 -19.50
CA ARG A 27 -11.39 20.70 -20.78
C ARG A 27 -12.26 21.11 -21.97
N PRO A 28 -11.64 21.50 -23.10
CA PRO A 28 -12.35 21.75 -24.35
C PRO A 28 -12.98 20.47 -24.89
N VAL A 29 -14.10 20.63 -25.59
CA VAL A 29 -14.87 19.55 -26.23
C VAL A 29 -14.98 19.83 -27.72
N TYR A 30 -14.66 18.81 -28.51
CA TYR A 30 -14.59 18.87 -29.97
C TYR A 30 -15.62 17.92 -30.61
N TYR A 31 -15.84 18.02 -31.93
CA TYR A 31 -16.96 17.32 -32.57
C TYR A 31 -16.85 15.80 -32.43
N LYS A 32 -15.64 15.22 -32.49
CA LYS A 32 -15.46 13.76 -32.35
C LYS A 32 -15.99 13.23 -31.02
N GLU A 33 -15.80 13.97 -29.93
CA GLU A 33 -16.39 13.63 -28.64
C GLU A 33 -17.91 13.78 -28.66
N LEU A 34 -18.42 14.89 -29.20
CA LEU A 34 -19.85 15.16 -29.32
C LEU A 34 -20.59 14.04 -30.09
N ASP A 35 -20.03 13.60 -31.22
CA ASP A 35 -20.53 12.49 -32.04
C ASP A 35 -20.51 11.17 -31.26
N SER A 36 -19.41 10.90 -30.57
CA SER A 36 -19.28 9.67 -29.76
C SER A 36 -20.37 9.59 -28.69
N LEU A 37 -20.79 10.72 -28.14
CA LEU A 37 -21.81 10.83 -27.11
C LEU A 37 -23.23 10.98 -27.67
N GLY A 38 -23.40 11.34 -28.94
CA GLY A 38 -24.71 11.47 -29.60
C GLY A 38 -25.35 12.86 -29.45
N PHE A 39 -24.53 13.91 -29.34
CA PHE A 39 -25.01 15.29 -29.33
C PHE A 39 -25.64 15.71 -30.66
N ASP A 40 -25.26 15.07 -31.77
CA ASP A 40 -25.78 15.28 -33.12
C ASP A 40 -27.30 15.00 -33.26
N LYS A 41 -27.89 14.28 -32.29
CA LYS A 41 -29.34 14.08 -32.21
C LYS A 41 -30.11 15.30 -31.73
N TYR A 42 -29.44 16.24 -31.08
CA TYR A 42 -30.05 17.39 -30.39
C TYR A 42 -29.53 18.73 -30.93
N TRP A 43 -28.27 18.78 -31.35
CA TRP A 43 -27.62 19.99 -31.86
C TRP A 43 -26.95 19.74 -33.21
N ASP A 44 -27.01 20.74 -34.08
CA ASP A 44 -26.27 20.83 -35.34
C ASP A 44 -24.90 21.49 -35.10
N TYR A 45 -23.85 20.96 -35.72
CA TYR A 45 -22.49 21.51 -35.62
C TYR A 45 -21.62 20.93 -36.73
N GLU A 46 -20.64 21.72 -37.16
CA GLU A 46 -19.71 21.29 -38.20
C GLU A 46 -18.84 20.13 -37.69
N LYS A 47 -18.49 19.19 -38.59
CA LYS A 47 -17.60 18.08 -38.24
C LYS A 47 -16.14 18.52 -38.37
N ASN A 48 -15.79 19.53 -37.58
CA ASN A 48 -14.51 20.24 -37.66
C ASN A 48 -13.87 20.38 -36.27
N ASP A 49 -12.63 19.88 -36.14
CA ASP A 49 -11.84 19.84 -34.89
C ASP A 49 -10.83 21.01 -34.78
N THR A 50 -10.96 22.05 -35.62
CA THR A 50 -10.05 23.21 -35.59
C THR A 50 -10.18 23.98 -34.28
N TYR A 51 -11.40 24.16 -33.79
CA TYR A 51 -11.71 24.82 -32.52
C TYR A 51 -12.72 23.99 -31.72
N PRO A 52 -12.71 24.07 -30.39
CA PRO A 52 -13.73 23.42 -29.59
C PRO A 52 -15.08 24.12 -29.72
N TYR A 53 -16.16 23.38 -29.53
CA TYR A 53 -17.53 23.90 -29.51
C TYR A 53 -17.97 24.35 -28.12
N MET A 54 -17.47 23.66 -27.10
CA MET A 54 -17.88 23.86 -25.72
C MET A 54 -16.82 23.34 -24.76
N TRP A 55 -17.10 23.37 -23.47
CA TRP A 55 -16.23 22.82 -22.45
C TRP A 55 -16.93 21.73 -21.64
N ALA A 56 -16.16 20.80 -21.10
CA ALA A 56 -16.63 19.81 -20.16
C ALA A 56 -15.88 19.95 -18.83
N GLU A 57 -16.59 19.78 -17.73
CA GLU A 57 -16.04 19.74 -16.38
C GLU A 57 -16.68 18.57 -15.62
N ALA A 58 -15.84 17.65 -15.13
CA ALA A 58 -16.27 16.34 -14.64
C ALA A 58 -17.21 15.64 -15.66
N ASN A 59 -18.52 15.59 -15.38
CA ASN A 59 -19.54 14.97 -16.23
C ASN A 59 -20.49 15.98 -16.89
N ASN A 60 -20.22 17.28 -16.76
CA ASN A 60 -21.11 18.34 -17.22
C ASN A 60 -20.53 19.01 -18.46
N TYR A 61 -21.40 19.40 -19.39
CA TYR A 61 -21.05 20.10 -20.62
C TYR A 61 -21.62 21.52 -20.55
N TRP A 62 -20.75 22.48 -20.82
CA TRP A 62 -20.97 23.91 -20.67
C TRP A 62 -20.82 24.60 -22.02
N TYR A 63 -21.91 25.15 -22.54
CA TYR A 63 -21.94 25.88 -23.80
C TYR A 63 -22.32 27.33 -23.52
N ARG A 64 -21.43 28.26 -23.89
CA ARG A 64 -21.64 29.72 -23.76
C ARG A 64 -22.21 30.14 -22.39
N GLY A 65 -21.58 29.65 -21.32
CA GLY A 65 -21.93 30.01 -19.93
C GLY A 65 -23.07 29.19 -19.32
N SER A 66 -23.77 28.37 -20.09
CA SER A 66 -24.89 27.54 -19.60
C SER A 66 -24.53 26.06 -19.58
N LYS A 67 -25.08 25.33 -18.61
CA LYS A 67 -24.88 23.89 -18.46
C LYS A 67 -25.97 23.14 -19.23
N ILE A 68 -25.67 22.77 -20.46
CA ILE A 68 -26.68 22.23 -21.39
C ILE A 68 -26.89 20.72 -21.29
N ALA A 69 -25.88 19.98 -20.82
CA ALA A 69 -25.96 18.52 -20.75
C ALA A 69 -25.05 17.93 -19.66
N LYS A 70 -25.30 16.67 -19.31
CA LYS A 70 -24.40 15.86 -18.47
C LYS A 70 -24.37 14.41 -18.96
N THR A 71 -23.27 13.71 -18.71
CA THR A 71 -23.15 12.27 -18.96
C THR A 71 -23.31 11.44 -17.69
N ARG A 72 -23.96 10.28 -17.78
CA ARG A 72 -24.07 9.30 -16.69
C ARG A 72 -23.54 7.94 -17.12
N GLY A 73 -22.78 7.31 -16.23
CA GLY A 73 -22.23 5.97 -16.46
C GLY A 73 -21.17 5.92 -17.56
N GLY A 74 -21.17 4.80 -18.28
CA GLY A 74 -20.17 4.46 -19.28
C GLY A 74 -19.06 3.58 -18.70
N SER A 75 -18.59 2.64 -19.52
CA SER A 75 -17.54 1.67 -19.20
C SER A 75 -16.88 1.25 -20.51
N LEU A 76 -16.07 0.19 -20.54
CA LEU A 76 -15.27 -0.16 -21.73
C LEU A 76 -16.13 -0.35 -22.99
N ASN A 77 -17.24 -1.07 -22.88
CA ASN A 77 -18.15 -1.36 -24.00
C ASN A 77 -19.48 -0.62 -23.90
N CYS A 78 -19.79 -0.05 -22.73
CA CYS A 78 -21.02 0.73 -22.54
C CYS A 78 -20.81 2.22 -22.86
N LYS A 79 -21.55 2.72 -23.86
CA LYS A 79 -21.63 4.16 -24.15
C LYS A 79 -22.25 4.92 -22.95
N PRO A 80 -21.64 6.02 -22.49
CA PRO A 80 -22.25 6.89 -21.49
C PRO A 80 -23.60 7.44 -21.95
N GLU A 81 -24.58 7.49 -21.05
CA GLU A 81 -25.87 8.11 -21.32
C GLU A 81 -25.73 9.63 -21.34
N LEU A 82 -26.22 10.27 -22.40
CA LEU A 82 -26.31 11.72 -22.51
C LEU A 82 -27.65 12.21 -21.96
N ILE A 83 -27.61 13.05 -20.93
CA ILE A 83 -28.77 13.66 -20.29
C ILE A 83 -28.79 15.14 -20.66
N ILE A 84 -29.83 15.55 -21.38
CA ILE A 84 -30.09 16.94 -21.76
C ILE A 84 -30.67 17.69 -20.56
N LEU A 85 -30.17 18.89 -20.29
CA LEU A 85 -30.57 19.72 -19.15
C LEU A 85 -31.27 21.00 -19.58
N GLU A 86 -30.90 21.53 -20.74
CA GLU A 86 -31.55 22.66 -21.37
C GLU A 86 -31.91 22.25 -22.80
N GLU A 87 -33.16 22.53 -23.21
CA GLU A 87 -33.60 22.29 -24.58
C GLU A 87 -32.80 23.19 -25.53
N PRO A 88 -32.42 22.70 -26.73
CA PRO A 88 -31.73 23.50 -27.73
C PRO A 88 -32.48 24.80 -28.05
N MET A 89 -31.83 25.96 -27.86
CA MET A 89 -32.38 27.27 -28.26
C MET A 89 -31.74 27.74 -29.58
N ASN A 90 -32.51 28.43 -30.43
CA ASN A 90 -32.08 29.05 -31.70
C ASN A 90 -31.45 28.10 -32.73
N ASN A 91 -32.26 27.51 -33.61
CA ASN A 91 -31.87 26.69 -34.77
C ASN A 91 -30.93 25.49 -34.47
N ASN A 92 -30.73 25.17 -33.18
CA ASN A 92 -29.93 24.06 -32.67
C ASN A 92 -28.44 24.07 -33.10
N LYS A 93 -27.94 25.15 -33.72
CA LYS A 93 -26.57 25.19 -34.27
C LYS A 93 -25.54 25.66 -33.23
N LEU A 94 -24.57 24.82 -32.90
CA LEU A 94 -23.44 25.19 -32.04
C LEU A 94 -22.41 25.99 -32.81
N GLN A 95 -21.81 26.94 -32.09
CA GLN A 95 -20.71 27.77 -32.57
C GLN A 95 -19.40 27.37 -31.89
N PHE A 96 -18.29 27.64 -32.55
CA PHE A 96 -16.98 27.50 -31.92
C PHE A 96 -16.80 28.47 -30.75
N VAL A 97 -15.98 28.05 -29.80
CA VAL A 97 -15.40 28.95 -28.80
C VAL A 97 -14.49 29.94 -29.53
N ASP A 98 -14.65 31.23 -29.23
CA ASP A 98 -13.77 32.30 -29.73
C ASP A 98 -12.45 32.26 -28.96
N ILE A 99 -11.52 31.41 -29.41
CA ILE A 99 -10.21 31.24 -28.80
C ILE A 99 -9.42 32.56 -28.75
N PRO A 100 -9.29 33.35 -29.85
CA PRO A 100 -8.57 34.63 -29.81
C PRO A 100 -9.12 35.59 -28.75
N ALA A 101 -10.44 35.79 -28.69
CA ALA A 101 -11.04 36.68 -27.70
C ALA A 101 -10.89 36.13 -26.27
N MET A 102 -11.05 34.82 -26.08
CA MET A 102 -10.83 34.16 -24.78
C MET A 102 -9.38 34.34 -24.30
N ILE A 103 -8.39 34.19 -25.16
CA ILE A 103 -6.98 34.37 -24.78
C ILE A 103 -6.68 35.83 -24.48
N ASN A 104 -7.19 36.78 -25.29
CA ASN A 104 -7.00 38.20 -25.03
C ASN A 104 -7.49 38.60 -23.63
N LYS A 105 -8.68 38.13 -23.24
CA LYS A 105 -9.24 38.38 -21.90
C LYS A 105 -8.45 37.75 -20.74
N ASN A 106 -7.66 36.70 -20.99
CA ASN A 106 -6.87 36.02 -19.96
C ASN A 106 -5.36 36.35 -20.01
N TYR A 107 -4.94 37.21 -20.96
CA TYR A 107 -3.54 37.35 -21.35
C TYR A 107 -2.62 37.70 -20.17
N ASP A 108 -2.95 38.75 -19.41
CA ASP A 108 -2.09 39.25 -18.33
C ASP A 108 -1.89 38.21 -17.22
N VAL A 109 -2.96 37.51 -16.83
CA VAL A 109 -2.93 36.47 -15.79
C VAL A 109 -2.07 35.29 -16.23
N LEU A 110 -2.26 34.82 -17.47
CA LEU A 110 -1.51 33.69 -18.01
C LEU A 110 -0.04 34.01 -18.23
N GLU A 111 0.27 35.22 -18.73
CA GLU A 111 1.66 35.62 -18.92
C GLU A 111 2.38 35.75 -17.58
N SER A 112 1.74 36.33 -16.56
CA SER A 112 2.30 36.37 -15.21
C SER A 112 2.58 34.97 -14.65
N LEU A 113 1.61 34.06 -14.75
CA LEU A 113 1.76 32.66 -14.30
C LEU A 113 2.92 31.95 -15.02
N ALA A 114 3.02 32.14 -16.34
CA ALA A 114 4.07 31.54 -17.15
C ALA A 114 5.45 32.08 -16.79
N GLN A 115 5.61 33.39 -16.64
CA GLN A 115 6.89 34.03 -16.29
C GLN A 115 7.36 33.62 -14.89
N GLU A 116 6.46 33.56 -13.91
CA GLU A 116 6.77 33.05 -12.57
C GLU A 116 7.25 31.60 -12.62
N THR A 117 6.56 30.75 -13.38
CA THR A 117 6.90 29.34 -13.54
C THR A 117 8.24 29.15 -14.25
N ILE A 118 8.54 29.94 -15.28
CA ILE A 118 9.84 29.96 -15.98
C ILE A 118 10.96 30.36 -15.02
N LYS A 119 10.76 31.43 -14.25
CA LYS A 119 11.73 31.90 -13.26
C LYS A 119 12.00 30.84 -12.18
N LYS A 120 10.95 30.21 -11.66
CA LYS A 120 11.04 29.09 -10.70
C LYS A 120 11.84 27.93 -11.29
N THR A 121 11.53 27.53 -12.53
CA THR A 121 12.24 26.46 -13.25
C THR A 121 13.73 26.77 -13.43
N TYR A 122 14.07 28.00 -13.82
CA TYR A 122 15.46 28.43 -13.97
C TYR A 122 16.22 28.45 -12.63
N ASN A 123 15.57 28.88 -11.54
CA ASN A 123 16.16 28.86 -10.20
C ASN A 123 16.49 27.44 -9.75
N ILE A 124 15.58 26.48 -9.98
CA ILE A 124 15.81 25.06 -9.70
C ILE A 124 17.00 24.55 -10.53
N TYR A 125 17.05 24.84 -11.83
CA TYR A 125 18.20 24.47 -12.66
C TYR A 125 19.51 25.02 -12.08
N ARG A 126 19.56 26.31 -11.74
CA ARG A 126 20.76 26.94 -11.16
C ARG A 126 21.20 26.33 -9.84
N GLU A 127 20.27 25.91 -8.99
CA GLU A 127 20.58 25.28 -7.72
C GLU A 127 21.15 23.86 -7.90
N TYR A 128 20.63 23.11 -8.87
CA TYR A 128 20.95 21.70 -9.04
C TYR A 128 21.97 21.40 -10.13
N LYS A 129 22.38 22.38 -10.95
CA LYS A 129 23.26 22.14 -12.11
C LYS A 129 24.58 21.46 -11.78
N ASP A 130 25.11 21.73 -10.58
CA ASP A 130 26.37 21.17 -10.11
C ASP A 130 26.16 19.90 -9.24
N ARG A 131 24.90 19.44 -9.11
CA ARG A 131 24.47 18.30 -8.26
C ARG A 131 23.90 17.13 -9.06
N VAL A 132 23.62 17.31 -10.35
CA VAL A 132 22.98 16.30 -11.21
C VAL A 132 23.78 16.15 -12.50
N ASP A 133 23.81 14.93 -13.04
CA ASP A 133 24.54 14.59 -14.26
C ASP A 133 23.75 14.94 -15.53
N VAL A 134 22.42 15.01 -15.43
CA VAL A 134 21.54 15.33 -16.56
C VAL A 134 20.23 15.97 -16.11
N PHE A 135 19.80 17.01 -16.83
CA PHE A 135 18.42 17.50 -16.79
C PHE A 135 17.64 16.94 -17.96
N TYR A 136 16.39 16.57 -17.72
CA TYR A 136 15.52 16.18 -18.82
C TYR A 136 14.05 16.48 -18.53
N VAL A 137 13.30 16.73 -19.60
CA VAL A 137 11.84 16.78 -19.55
C VAL A 137 11.29 15.37 -19.74
N ALA A 138 10.58 14.85 -18.74
CA ALA A 138 9.86 13.59 -18.86
C ALA A 138 8.60 13.78 -19.74
N PHE A 139 8.76 13.52 -21.03
CA PHE A 139 7.77 13.83 -22.05
C PHE A 139 6.88 12.61 -22.34
N SER A 140 5.56 12.76 -22.24
CA SER A 140 4.61 11.66 -22.50
C SER A 140 3.71 11.90 -23.70
N GLY A 141 3.86 13.02 -24.40
CA GLY A 141 2.92 13.45 -25.44
C GLY A 141 1.53 13.86 -24.92
N GLY A 142 1.36 13.97 -23.59
CA GLY A 142 0.15 14.50 -22.97
C GLY A 142 0.21 16.01 -22.85
N LYS A 143 -0.96 16.65 -22.69
CA LYS A 143 -1.10 18.12 -22.56
C LYS A 143 -0.17 18.70 -21.49
N ASP A 144 -0.04 18.00 -20.37
CA ASP A 144 0.73 18.45 -19.22
C ASP A 144 2.25 18.43 -19.52
N SER A 145 2.73 17.39 -20.23
CA SER A 145 4.13 17.30 -20.65
C SER A 145 4.50 18.25 -21.79
N VAL A 146 3.53 18.63 -22.64
CA VAL A 146 3.72 19.64 -23.69
C VAL A 146 3.97 21.01 -23.07
N VAL A 147 3.16 21.41 -22.08
CA VAL A 147 3.38 22.66 -21.35
C VAL A 147 4.71 22.62 -20.58
N ALA A 148 5.02 21.51 -19.91
CA ALA A 148 6.28 21.36 -19.20
C ALA A 148 7.49 21.55 -20.13
N LEU A 149 7.46 20.99 -21.34
CA LEU A 149 8.51 21.18 -22.34
C LEU A 149 8.64 22.63 -22.79
N ASP A 150 7.53 23.31 -23.07
CA ASP A 150 7.55 24.72 -23.47
C ASP A 150 8.06 25.64 -22.34
N ILE A 151 7.76 25.35 -21.08
CA ILE A 151 8.31 26.10 -19.94
C ILE A 151 9.82 25.87 -19.83
N VAL A 152 10.27 24.63 -19.88
CA VAL A 152 11.71 24.29 -19.69
C VAL A 152 12.56 24.84 -20.83
N GLN A 153 12.12 24.72 -22.08
CA GLN A 153 12.87 25.26 -23.23
C GLN A 153 12.97 26.81 -23.21
N ARG A 154 12.04 27.50 -22.55
CA ARG A 154 12.13 28.96 -22.31
C ARG A 154 13.03 29.31 -21.13
N ALA A 155 13.14 28.39 -20.16
CA ALA A 155 13.88 28.61 -18.92
C ALA A 155 15.37 28.26 -19.05
N LEU A 156 15.72 27.21 -19.82
CA LEU A 156 17.06 26.63 -19.88
C LEU A 156 17.65 26.72 -21.30
N PRO A 157 18.98 26.82 -21.45
CA PRO A 157 19.64 26.64 -22.75
C PRO A 157 19.34 25.25 -23.32
N HIS A 158 19.12 25.16 -24.62
CA HIS A 158 18.65 23.93 -25.29
C HIS A 158 19.62 22.74 -25.22
N ASN A 159 20.91 22.99 -25.00
CA ASN A 159 21.96 21.98 -24.84
C ASN A 159 22.16 21.54 -23.38
N GLU A 160 21.48 22.16 -22.42
CA GLU A 160 21.61 21.89 -20.98
C GLU A 160 20.56 20.88 -20.47
N PHE A 161 19.61 20.49 -21.32
CA PHE A 161 18.61 19.48 -20.99
C PHE A 161 18.27 18.60 -22.19
N LYS A 162 17.71 17.43 -21.90
CA LYS A 162 17.20 16.49 -22.90
C LYS A 162 15.67 16.37 -22.82
N VAL A 163 15.04 15.83 -23.84
CA VAL A 163 13.63 15.42 -23.79
C VAL A 163 13.59 13.90 -23.82
N LEU A 164 12.91 13.27 -22.86
CA LEU A 164 12.90 11.81 -22.75
C LEU A 164 11.47 11.28 -22.79
N PHE A 165 11.18 10.51 -23.84
CA PHE A 165 9.97 9.70 -23.96
C PHE A 165 10.24 8.27 -23.49
N GLY A 166 9.35 7.74 -22.64
CA GLY A 166 9.36 6.32 -22.28
C GLY A 166 8.27 5.60 -23.06
N ASP A 167 8.65 4.86 -24.10
CA ASP A 167 7.74 4.06 -24.90
C ASP A 167 7.36 2.78 -24.14
N THR A 168 6.10 2.74 -23.69
CA THR A 168 5.56 1.56 -23.01
C THR A 168 5.06 0.47 -23.95
N GLY A 169 4.96 0.75 -25.25
CA GLY A 169 4.31 -0.11 -26.24
C GLY A 169 2.78 -0.19 -26.09
N MET A 170 2.17 0.57 -25.17
CA MET A 170 0.73 0.55 -24.86
C MET A 170 0.07 1.93 -25.02
N GLU A 171 0.75 2.87 -25.67
CA GLU A 171 0.27 4.23 -25.87
C GLU A 171 -0.76 4.33 -27.01
N PHE A 172 -1.49 5.45 -27.05
CA PHE A 172 -2.36 5.79 -28.18
C PHE A 172 -1.58 5.96 -29.48
N SER A 173 -2.17 5.64 -30.63
CA SER A 173 -1.58 5.96 -31.94
C SER A 173 -1.29 7.46 -32.09
N ASP A 174 -2.22 8.31 -31.65
CA ASP A 174 -2.05 9.77 -31.60
C ASP A 174 -0.86 10.21 -30.72
N THR A 175 -0.47 9.41 -29.72
CA THR A 175 0.74 9.67 -28.92
C THR A 175 2.00 9.52 -29.78
N TYR A 176 2.10 8.49 -30.62
CA TYR A 176 3.27 8.35 -31.48
C TYR A 176 3.37 9.49 -32.52
N ASP A 177 2.24 10.01 -33.00
CA ASP A 177 2.21 11.17 -33.90
C ASP A 177 2.77 12.43 -33.24
N ILE A 178 2.36 12.74 -32.00
CA ILE A 178 2.88 13.91 -31.28
C ILE A 178 4.36 13.72 -30.91
N ILE A 179 4.79 12.50 -30.58
CA ILE A 179 6.20 12.17 -30.31
C ILE A 179 7.04 12.43 -31.55
N LYS A 180 6.61 11.95 -32.73
CA LYS A 180 7.30 12.20 -34.01
C LYS A 180 7.44 13.69 -34.32
N ARG A 181 6.35 14.45 -34.16
CA ARG A 181 6.35 15.91 -34.41
C ARG A 181 7.24 16.66 -33.41
N THR A 182 7.18 16.28 -32.14
CA THR A 182 7.98 16.92 -31.08
C THR A 182 9.46 16.59 -31.22
N SER A 183 9.80 15.34 -31.57
CA SER A 183 11.18 14.92 -31.84
C SER A 183 11.79 15.72 -33.00
N LYS A 184 11.04 15.88 -34.11
CA LYS A 184 11.46 16.74 -35.23
C LYS A 184 11.69 18.18 -34.79
N TRP A 185 10.74 18.76 -34.04
CA TRP A 185 10.85 20.11 -33.51
C TRP A 185 12.06 20.27 -32.56
N CYS A 186 12.31 19.30 -31.67
CA CYS A 186 13.48 19.31 -30.79
C CYS A 186 14.78 19.31 -31.60
N LYS A 187 14.87 18.47 -32.62
CA LYS A 187 16.02 18.44 -33.55
C LYS A 187 16.25 19.78 -34.24
N GLU A 188 15.19 20.43 -34.73
CA GLU A 188 15.26 21.77 -35.34
C GLU A 188 15.71 22.85 -34.36
N LYS A 189 15.44 22.67 -33.06
CA LYS A 189 15.83 23.58 -31.97
C LYS A 189 17.18 23.24 -31.32
N GLY A 190 17.84 22.17 -31.73
CA GLY A 190 19.09 21.70 -31.11
C GLY A 190 18.89 21.07 -29.73
N ILE A 191 17.68 20.58 -29.42
CA ILE A 191 17.35 19.85 -28.20
C ILE A 191 17.43 18.35 -28.50
N GLU A 192 18.16 17.60 -27.67
CA GLU A 192 18.27 16.15 -27.83
C GLU A 192 16.99 15.45 -27.36
N PHE A 193 16.37 14.69 -28.26
CA PHE A 193 15.19 13.90 -27.98
C PHE A 193 15.56 12.41 -27.88
N LEU A 194 15.27 11.82 -26.73
CA LEU A 194 15.56 10.44 -26.38
C LEU A 194 14.28 9.63 -26.31
N GLU A 195 14.36 8.39 -26.77
CA GLU A 195 13.30 7.40 -26.65
C GLU A 195 13.85 6.17 -25.93
N ALA A 196 13.24 5.84 -24.79
CA ALA A 196 13.59 4.68 -23.99
C ALA A 196 12.47 3.64 -24.07
N LYS A 197 12.83 2.38 -24.30
CA LYS A 197 11.89 1.27 -24.43
C LYS A 197 12.40 0.02 -23.73
N SER A 198 11.50 -0.73 -23.12
CA SER A 198 11.82 -2.04 -22.55
C SER A 198 12.30 -3.02 -23.62
N LYS A 199 13.29 -3.85 -23.29
CA LYS A 199 13.71 -4.98 -24.14
C LYS A 199 12.62 -6.04 -24.29
N LEU A 200 11.74 -6.17 -23.30
CA LEU A 200 10.54 -6.99 -23.36
C LEU A 200 9.39 -6.18 -23.95
N SER A 201 8.68 -6.74 -24.91
CA SER A 201 7.46 -6.14 -25.46
C SER A 201 6.31 -6.12 -24.44
N ALA A 202 5.32 -5.25 -24.67
CA ALA A 202 4.11 -5.24 -23.84
C ALA A 202 3.43 -6.61 -23.83
N ASP A 203 3.33 -7.26 -25.00
CA ASP A 203 2.76 -8.59 -25.17
C ASP A 203 3.43 -9.64 -24.25
N GLU A 204 4.76 -9.78 -24.36
CA GLU A 204 5.52 -10.73 -23.54
C GLU A 204 5.38 -10.46 -22.04
N THR A 205 5.38 -9.18 -21.64
CA THR A 205 5.28 -8.87 -20.21
C THR A 205 3.89 -9.15 -19.66
N TRP A 206 2.83 -8.95 -20.43
CA TRP A 206 1.48 -9.31 -20.01
C TRP A 206 1.32 -10.82 -19.87
N GLU A 207 1.96 -11.62 -20.71
CA GLU A 207 2.03 -13.08 -20.54
C GLU A 207 2.87 -13.50 -19.33
N LYS A 208 4.03 -12.86 -19.13
CA LYS A 208 4.99 -13.23 -18.07
C LYS A 208 4.56 -12.78 -16.68
N PHE A 209 3.83 -11.68 -16.56
CA PHE A 209 3.43 -11.05 -15.29
C PHE A 209 1.91 -11.08 -15.04
N GLY A 210 1.09 -11.24 -16.07
CA GLY A 210 -0.36 -10.96 -16.03
C GLY A 210 -0.66 -9.47 -16.12
N PRO A 211 -1.91 -9.07 -16.43
CA PRO A 211 -2.31 -7.68 -16.62
C PRO A 211 -1.99 -6.83 -15.39
N PRO A 212 -1.48 -5.60 -15.52
CA PRO A 212 -1.17 -4.74 -14.37
C PRO A 212 -2.43 -4.42 -13.55
N ALA A 213 -2.30 -4.22 -12.24
CA ALA A 213 -3.43 -3.99 -11.33
C ALA A 213 -3.20 -2.75 -10.45
N VAL A 214 -4.25 -2.26 -9.78
CA VAL A 214 -4.15 -1.03 -8.95
C VAL A 214 -3.08 -1.16 -7.87
N THR A 215 -3.01 -2.32 -7.22
CA THR A 215 -2.05 -2.61 -6.13
C THR A 215 -0.73 -3.20 -6.64
N ASN A 216 -0.67 -3.59 -7.91
CA ASN A 216 0.48 -4.24 -8.53
C ASN A 216 0.74 -3.67 -9.94
N ARG A 217 1.38 -2.50 -9.96
CA ARG A 217 1.67 -1.70 -11.17
C ARG A 217 3.07 -1.99 -11.70
N TRP A 218 3.42 -3.25 -11.86
CA TRP A 218 4.73 -3.68 -12.36
C TRP A 218 5.10 -3.00 -13.70
N CYS A 219 4.10 -2.70 -14.54
CA CYS A 219 4.31 -2.08 -15.86
C CYS A 219 4.99 -0.70 -15.77
N CYS A 220 4.77 0.07 -14.71
CA CYS A 220 5.46 1.35 -14.53
C CYS A 220 6.96 1.15 -14.30
N GLY A 221 7.35 0.13 -13.52
CA GLY A 221 8.76 -0.20 -13.32
C GLY A 221 9.38 -0.75 -14.60
N VAL A 222 8.74 -1.72 -15.24
CA VAL A 222 9.29 -2.48 -16.38
C VAL A 222 9.32 -1.66 -17.67
N HIS A 223 8.23 -0.98 -18.01
CA HIS A 223 8.07 -0.32 -19.32
C HIS A 223 8.34 1.17 -19.31
N LYS A 224 8.17 1.82 -18.16
CA LYS A 224 8.33 3.27 -18.07
C LYS A 224 9.70 3.63 -17.54
N THR A 225 9.98 3.30 -16.28
CA THR A 225 11.13 3.94 -15.65
C THR A 225 12.44 3.19 -15.77
N SER A 226 12.45 1.85 -15.69
CA SER A 226 13.71 1.11 -15.84
C SER A 226 14.39 1.39 -17.19
N PRO A 227 13.68 1.40 -18.33
CA PRO A 227 14.29 1.74 -19.62
C PRO A 227 14.86 3.15 -19.65
N GLN A 228 14.15 4.13 -19.07
CA GLN A 228 14.61 5.51 -19.00
C GLN A 228 15.91 5.66 -18.21
N ILE A 229 15.97 5.06 -17.02
CA ILE A 229 17.17 5.11 -16.16
C ILE A 229 18.35 4.40 -16.83
N ILE A 230 18.12 3.25 -17.45
CA ILE A 230 19.17 2.51 -18.16
C ILE A 230 19.73 3.35 -19.31
N LEU A 231 18.87 3.93 -20.14
CA LEU A 231 19.30 4.79 -21.26
C LEU A 231 20.10 6.01 -20.77
N LEU A 232 19.64 6.69 -19.71
CA LEU A 232 20.35 7.85 -19.17
C LEU A 232 21.72 7.48 -18.58
N LYS A 233 21.83 6.32 -17.91
CA LYS A 233 23.12 5.79 -17.41
C LYS A 233 24.08 5.46 -18.56
N GLU A 234 23.59 4.83 -19.62
CA GLU A 234 24.37 4.50 -20.82
C GLU A 234 24.88 5.77 -21.51
N LEU A 235 24.02 6.78 -21.66
CA LEU A 235 24.39 8.05 -22.31
C LEU A 235 25.37 8.89 -21.51
N THR A 236 25.26 8.89 -20.18
CA THR A 236 26.16 9.68 -19.31
C THR A 236 27.46 8.95 -19.02
N GLY A 237 27.49 7.62 -19.06
CA GLY A 237 28.64 6.81 -18.66
C GLY A 237 28.93 6.86 -17.14
N VAL A 238 28.06 7.49 -16.34
CA VAL A 238 28.26 7.71 -14.90
C VAL A 238 27.72 6.52 -14.12
N LYS A 239 28.60 5.87 -13.35
CA LYS A 239 28.24 4.69 -12.54
C LYS A 239 27.29 5.02 -11.39
N ASN A 240 27.42 6.19 -10.76
CA ASN A 240 26.53 6.72 -9.70
C ASN A 240 25.65 7.88 -10.20
N PHE A 241 24.89 7.57 -11.25
CA PHE A 241 24.05 8.54 -11.96
C PHE A 241 23.03 9.24 -11.05
N THR A 242 22.97 10.56 -11.17
CA THR A 242 21.96 11.43 -10.58
C THR A 242 21.27 12.25 -11.66
N GLY A 243 19.99 12.02 -11.93
CA GLY A 243 19.22 12.77 -12.93
C GLY A 243 18.19 13.71 -12.33
N MET A 244 17.86 14.81 -13.00
CA MET A 244 16.74 15.70 -12.68
C MET A 244 15.67 15.63 -13.77
N ALA A 245 14.51 15.06 -13.43
CA ALA A 245 13.35 15.03 -14.31
C ALA A 245 12.44 16.23 -14.05
N PHE A 246 12.30 17.12 -15.03
CA PHE A 246 11.18 18.06 -15.07
C PHE A 246 9.92 17.31 -15.53
N THR A 247 8.85 17.39 -14.75
CA THR A 247 7.63 16.61 -14.96
C THR A 247 6.40 17.49 -15.04
N GLY A 248 5.43 17.10 -15.86
CA GLY A 248 4.12 17.74 -15.96
C GLY A 248 3.11 17.24 -14.91
N ILE A 249 3.52 17.02 -13.67
CA ILE A 249 2.60 16.63 -12.59
C ILE A 249 1.96 17.87 -12.00
N ARG A 250 0.64 17.83 -11.78
CA ARG A 250 -0.15 18.89 -11.13
C ARG A 250 -0.74 18.39 -9.81
N GLY A 251 -0.75 19.24 -8.78
CA GLY A 251 -1.26 18.90 -7.45
C GLY A 251 -2.76 18.60 -7.46
N ASP A 252 -3.49 19.26 -8.36
CA ASP A 252 -4.94 19.11 -8.54
C ASP A 252 -5.37 17.78 -9.19
N GLU A 253 -4.42 16.99 -9.71
CA GLU A 253 -4.76 15.71 -10.34
C GLU A 253 -5.27 14.64 -9.35
N SER A 254 -4.96 14.77 -8.05
CA SER A 254 -5.42 13.89 -6.96
C SER A 254 -5.01 14.41 -5.58
N ALA A 255 -5.75 14.06 -4.52
CA ALA A 255 -5.40 14.43 -3.14
C ALA A 255 -3.95 14.08 -2.75
N SER A 256 -3.42 12.93 -3.16
CA SER A 256 -2.04 12.55 -2.83
C SER A 256 -0.97 13.34 -3.60
N ARG A 257 -1.31 13.95 -4.74
CA ARG A 257 -0.36 14.80 -5.50
C ARG A 257 -0.32 16.22 -4.95
N LYS A 258 -1.35 16.66 -4.24
CA LYS A 258 -1.39 17.95 -3.54
C LYS A 258 -0.35 18.03 -2.41
N GLU A 259 0.10 16.88 -1.90
CA GLU A 259 1.11 16.78 -0.85
C GLU A 259 2.55 16.70 -1.39
N TYR A 260 2.76 16.79 -2.71
CA TYR A 260 4.12 16.67 -3.27
C TYR A 260 4.91 17.97 -3.06
N ASP A 261 6.18 17.83 -2.70
CA ASP A 261 7.13 18.95 -2.74
C ASP A 261 7.51 19.28 -4.19
N ASP A 262 7.96 20.52 -4.40
CA ASP A 262 8.42 21.00 -5.72
C ASP A 262 9.55 20.15 -6.32
N VAL A 263 10.45 19.66 -5.46
CA VAL A 263 11.58 18.79 -5.84
C VAL A 263 11.65 17.61 -4.87
N ASN A 264 11.59 16.39 -5.41
CA ASN A 264 11.66 15.15 -4.64
C ASN A 264 12.87 14.31 -5.06
N TYR A 265 13.69 13.87 -4.09
CA TYR A 265 14.78 12.92 -4.34
C TYR A 265 14.35 11.50 -4.02
N GLY A 266 14.68 10.54 -4.89
CA GLY A 266 14.49 9.12 -4.59
C GLY A 266 13.04 8.63 -4.61
N GLY A 267 12.08 9.48 -4.99
CA GLY A 267 10.65 9.16 -4.90
C GLY A 267 10.19 8.05 -5.85
N LYS A 268 10.65 8.08 -7.11
CA LYS A 268 10.37 7.01 -8.09
C LYS A 268 11.50 5.99 -8.16
N HIS A 269 12.74 6.48 -8.22
CA HIS A 269 13.96 5.68 -8.31
C HIS A 269 15.07 6.34 -7.53
N GLN A 270 15.96 5.52 -7.00
CA GLN A 270 17.18 5.97 -6.34
C GLN A 270 18.10 6.65 -7.36
N GLY A 271 18.66 7.82 -7.01
CA GLY A 271 19.48 8.61 -7.93
C GLY A 271 18.68 9.47 -8.92
N GLN A 272 17.39 9.71 -8.67
CA GLN A 272 16.60 10.65 -9.48
C GLN A 272 15.94 11.70 -8.60
N PHE A 273 16.17 12.96 -8.95
CA PHE A 273 15.34 14.09 -8.55
C PHE A 273 14.18 14.25 -9.54
N SER A 274 13.00 14.61 -9.03
CA SER A 274 11.86 15.02 -9.86
C SER A 274 11.42 16.41 -9.46
N SER A 275 11.33 17.30 -10.44
CA SER A 275 10.79 18.65 -10.27
C SER A 275 9.39 18.73 -10.92
N HIS A 276 8.40 19.16 -10.13
CA HIS A 276 7.01 19.29 -10.56
C HIS A 276 6.71 20.75 -10.94
N ILE A 277 7.25 21.21 -12.07
CA ILE A 277 7.28 22.64 -12.42
C ILE A 277 5.91 23.29 -12.61
N ILE A 278 4.87 22.50 -12.92
CA ILE A 278 3.49 22.98 -13.08
C ILE A 278 2.59 22.48 -11.94
N LEU A 279 3.16 22.16 -10.76
CA LEU A 279 2.42 21.59 -9.63
C LEU A 279 1.19 22.43 -9.26
N ASP A 280 1.33 23.76 -9.28
CA ASP A 280 0.30 24.71 -8.87
C ASP A 280 -0.66 25.12 -10.00
N TRP A 281 -0.55 24.47 -11.17
CA TRP A 281 -1.42 24.72 -12.32
C TRP A 281 -2.67 23.82 -12.27
N ASN A 282 -3.82 24.36 -12.68
CA ASN A 282 -5.05 23.60 -12.97
C ASN A 282 -5.21 23.38 -14.49
N SER A 283 -6.21 22.59 -14.89
CA SER A 283 -6.38 22.29 -16.32
C SER A 283 -6.91 23.46 -17.14
N ALA A 284 -7.64 24.43 -16.54
CA ALA A 284 -8.09 25.63 -17.25
C ALA A 284 -6.88 26.47 -17.69
N GLU A 285 -6.00 26.79 -16.74
CA GLU A 285 -4.73 27.49 -16.99
C GLU A 285 -3.90 26.75 -18.04
N LEU A 286 -3.84 25.42 -17.95
CA LEU A 286 -3.08 24.59 -18.87
C LEU A 286 -3.61 24.65 -20.32
N TYR A 287 -4.93 24.51 -20.53
CA TYR A 287 -5.51 24.59 -21.88
C TYR A 287 -5.45 26.02 -22.44
N LEU A 288 -5.69 27.03 -21.60
CA LEU A 288 -5.54 28.43 -22.00
C LEU A 288 -4.11 28.72 -22.46
N TYR A 289 -3.11 28.24 -21.73
CA TYR A 289 -1.71 28.39 -22.12
C TYR A 289 -1.37 27.67 -23.43
N ILE A 290 -1.87 26.44 -23.62
CA ILE A 290 -1.73 25.69 -24.89
C ILE A 290 -2.25 26.51 -26.07
N TYR A 291 -3.43 27.13 -25.93
CA TYR A 291 -4.00 27.97 -26.98
C TYR A 291 -3.23 29.28 -27.18
N GLN A 292 -2.87 29.98 -26.10
CA GLN A 292 -2.12 31.24 -26.16
C GLN A 292 -0.78 31.07 -26.89
N ARG A 293 -0.11 29.94 -26.67
CA ARG A 293 1.20 29.65 -27.24
C ARG A 293 1.13 28.80 -28.50
N ASN A 294 -0.07 28.49 -28.98
CA ASN A 294 -0.32 27.62 -30.13
C ASN A 294 0.47 26.30 -30.06
N LEU A 295 0.48 25.67 -28.87
CA LEU A 295 1.20 24.43 -28.63
C LEU A 295 0.47 23.24 -29.26
N ILE A 296 1.24 22.24 -29.66
CA ILE A 296 0.68 21.01 -30.21
C ILE A 296 -0.17 20.28 -29.17
N LEU A 297 -1.41 19.95 -29.53
CA LEU A 297 -2.32 19.17 -28.70
C LEU A 297 -2.46 17.76 -29.26
N ASN A 298 -2.40 16.76 -28.39
CA ASN A 298 -2.63 15.37 -28.78
C ASN A 298 -4.09 15.16 -29.19
N GLU A 299 -4.31 14.57 -30.37
CA GLU A 299 -5.65 14.38 -30.95
C GLU A 299 -6.57 13.50 -30.07
N ALA A 300 -6.01 12.67 -29.18
CA ALA A 300 -6.78 11.87 -28.24
C ALA A 300 -7.63 12.74 -27.29
N TYR A 301 -7.22 13.97 -27.00
CA TYR A 301 -8.02 14.92 -26.21
C TYR A 301 -9.26 15.41 -26.96
N LYS A 302 -9.19 15.54 -28.29
CA LYS A 302 -10.35 15.91 -29.13
C LYS A 302 -11.35 14.76 -29.27
N LYS A 303 -10.88 13.52 -29.06
CA LYS A 303 -11.65 12.28 -29.04
C LYS A 303 -12.29 11.96 -27.67
N GLY A 304 -12.29 12.90 -26.72
CA GLY A 304 -12.97 12.78 -25.41
C GLY A 304 -12.13 12.26 -24.25
N ASN A 305 -10.85 11.96 -24.46
CA ASN A 305 -9.96 11.51 -23.40
C ASN A 305 -9.50 12.68 -22.53
N ALA A 306 -9.70 12.61 -21.21
CA ALA A 306 -9.22 13.65 -20.28
C ALA A 306 -7.74 13.48 -19.90
N ARG A 307 -7.22 12.25 -20.02
CA ARG A 307 -5.81 11.92 -19.81
C ARG A 307 -5.35 10.98 -20.92
N VAL A 308 -4.13 11.22 -21.38
CA VAL A 308 -3.45 10.42 -22.40
C VAL A 308 -2.26 9.73 -21.74
N GLY A 309 -2.13 8.43 -21.99
CA GLY A 309 -1.18 7.49 -21.40
C GLY A 309 -1.54 6.09 -21.92
N CYS A 310 -1.34 5.03 -21.13
CA CYS A 310 -1.62 3.69 -21.64
C CYS A 310 -3.13 3.44 -21.92
N LEU A 311 -3.42 2.68 -22.97
CA LEU A 311 -4.78 2.33 -23.41
C LEU A 311 -5.55 1.58 -22.30
N VAL A 312 -5.03 0.45 -21.83
CA VAL A 312 -5.67 -0.39 -20.80
C VAL A 312 -4.93 -0.26 -19.46
N CYS A 313 -5.13 0.88 -18.79
CA CYS A 313 -4.51 1.18 -17.49
C CYS A 313 -5.44 0.79 -16.33
N PRO A 314 -4.97 0.09 -15.29
CA PRO A 314 -5.81 -0.26 -14.13
C PRO A 314 -6.23 0.96 -13.29
N MET A 315 -5.64 2.13 -13.53
CA MET A 315 -6.04 3.40 -12.91
C MET A 315 -7.12 4.16 -13.72
N SER A 316 -7.50 3.64 -14.89
CA SER A 316 -8.56 4.19 -15.73
C SER A 316 -9.91 3.60 -15.32
N SER A 317 -11.00 4.37 -15.50
CA SER A 317 -12.35 3.91 -15.20
C SER A 317 -13.42 4.72 -15.93
N GLY A 318 -14.60 4.13 -16.07
CA GLY A 318 -15.82 4.81 -16.48
C GLY A 318 -15.79 5.24 -17.95
N LYS A 319 -16.39 6.40 -18.26
CA LYS A 319 -16.48 6.96 -19.63
C LYS A 319 -15.14 7.11 -20.35
N HIS A 320 -14.03 7.21 -19.63
CA HIS A 320 -12.71 7.30 -20.26
C HIS A 320 -12.34 6.00 -20.97
N GLU A 321 -12.77 4.85 -20.47
CA GLU A 321 -12.52 3.55 -21.11
C GLU A 321 -13.36 3.39 -22.38
N PHE A 322 -14.59 3.90 -22.37
CA PHE A 322 -15.44 3.99 -23.56
C PHE A 322 -14.75 4.75 -24.69
N PHE A 323 -14.22 5.95 -24.45
CA PHE A 323 -13.56 6.73 -25.51
C PHE A 323 -12.32 6.04 -26.06
N LYS A 324 -11.55 5.35 -25.22
CA LYS A 324 -10.41 4.55 -25.69
C LYS A 324 -10.85 3.42 -26.60
N ASN A 325 -11.84 2.64 -26.18
CA ASN A 325 -12.33 1.53 -27.00
C ASN A 325 -13.00 2.01 -28.28
N LYS A 326 -13.77 3.11 -28.22
CA LYS A 326 -14.47 3.69 -29.36
C LYS A 326 -13.54 4.13 -30.50
N TRP A 327 -12.36 4.66 -30.15
CA TRP A 327 -11.42 5.24 -31.12
C TRP A 327 -10.18 4.38 -31.39
N TYR A 328 -9.89 3.39 -30.54
CA TYR A 328 -8.68 2.57 -30.58
C TYR A 328 -9.00 1.09 -30.29
N SER A 329 -10.14 0.60 -30.80
CA SER A 329 -10.67 -0.74 -30.51
C SER A 329 -9.63 -1.83 -30.70
N ASP A 330 -8.92 -1.84 -31.82
CA ASP A 330 -8.00 -2.93 -32.15
C ASP A 330 -6.87 -3.08 -31.13
N ASP A 331 -6.32 -1.97 -30.63
CA ASP A 331 -5.24 -1.99 -29.64
C ASP A 331 -5.76 -2.21 -28.21
N VAL A 332 -6.97 -1.72 -27.91
CA VAL A 332 -7.67 -2.01 -26.65
C VAL A 332 -8.01 -3.49 -26.56
N ASP A 333 -8.59 -4.07 -27.62
CA ASP A 333 -9.02 -5.46 -27.69
C ASP A 333 -7.84 -6.43 -27.56
N LYS A 334 -6.68 -6.12 -28.17
CA LYS A 334 -5.45 -6.92 -27.97
C LYS A 334 -5.09 -7.03 -26.49
N LEU A 335 -5.08 -5.92 -25.76
CA LEU A 335 -4.74 -5.90 -24.34
C LEU A 335 -5.85 -6.52 -23.48
N VAL A 336 -7.11 -6.29 -23.81
CA VAL A 336 -8.27 -6.89 -23.12
C VAL A 336 -8.30 -8.40 -23.29
N ASN A 337 -7.96 -8.92 -24.46
CA ASN A 337 -7.85 -10.35 -24.70
C ASN A 337 -6.75 -10.98 -23.83
N LYS A 338 -5.62 -10.31 -23.61
CA LYS A 338 -4.62 -10.79 -22.63
C LYS A 338 -5.17 -10.86 -21.21
N ILE A 339 -6.12 -10.00 -20.81
CA ILE A 339 -6.80 -10.13 -19.51
C ILE A 339 -7.61 -11.43 -19.46
N LYS A 340 -8.32 -11.75 -20.54
CA LYS A 340 -9.10 -12.99 -20.67
C LYS A 340 -8.18 -14.21 -20.64
N ASP A 341 -7.15 -14.21 -21.48
CA ASP A 341 -6.24 -15.35 -21.69
C ASP A 341 -5.41 -15.68 -20.46
N THR A 342 -5.13 -14.70 -19.60
CA THR A 342 -4.34 -14.88 -18.37
C THR A 342 -5.19 -15.10 -17.12
N SER A 343 -6.53 -14.99 -17.24
CA SER A 343 -7.44 -15.11 -16.10
C SER A 343 -7.50 -16.55 -15.57
N GLY A 344 -7.46 -16.69 -14.25
CA GLY A 344 -7.71 -17.95 -13.54
C GLY A 344 -9.19 -18.35 -13.50
N LYS A 345 -10.10 -17.51 -14.03
CA LYS A 345 -11.56 -17.77 -14.07
C LYS A 345 -11.95 -18.67 -15.25
N THR A 346 -11.31 -19.81 -15.39
CA THR A 346 -11.50 -20.73 -16.53
C THR A 346 -12.90 -21.34 -16.59
N SER A 347 -13.67 -21.28 -15.50
CA SER A 347 -15.06 -21.76 -15.44
C SER A 347 -16.11 -20.72 -15.84
N PHE A 348 -15.71 -19.47 -16.12
CA PHE A 348 -16.67 -18.42 -16.48
C PHE A 348 -17.20 -18.63 -17.89
N THR A 349 -18.49 -18.33 -18.11
CA THR A 349 -19.02 -18.17 -19.46
C THR A 349 -18.45 -16.91 -20.12
N LYS A 350 -18.69 -16.76 -21.43
CA LYS A 350 -18.28 -15.57 -22.18
C LYS A 350 -18.91 -14.29 -21.59
N GLU A 351 -20.17 -14.36 -21.19
CA GLU A 351 -20.90 -13.24 -20.61
C GLU A 351 -20.33 -12.87 -19.24
N GLU A 352 -19.98 -13.86 -18.41
CA GLU A 352 -19.40 -13.63 -17.08
C GLU A 352 -18.00 -13.00 -17.16
N ILE A 353 -17.16 -13.43 -18.11
CA ILE A 353 -15.82 -12.83 -18.28
C ILE A 353 -15.91 -11.41 -18.86
N ASP A 354 -16.85 -11.17 -19.77
CA ASP A 354 -17.10 -9.82 -20.31
C ASP A 354 -17.62 -8.89 -19.20
N GLU A 355 -18.54 -9.36 -18.34
CA GLU A 355 -19.00 -8.60 -17.18
C GLU A 355 -17.88 -8.33 -16.17
N PHE A 356 -17.00 -9.31 -15.93
CA PHE A 356 -15.82 -9.15 -15.07
C PHE A 356 -14.87 -8.06 -15.58
N ILE A 357 -14.69 -7.96 -16.90
CA ILE A 357 -13.88 -6.91 -17.54
C ILE A 357 -14.59 -5.57 -17.49
N GLU A 358 -15.89 -5.54 -17.81
CA GLU A 358 -16.71 -4.33 -17.84
C GLU A 358 -16.79 -3.65 -16.46
N LYS A 359 -16.91 -4.46 -15.39
CA LYS A 359 -16.86 -4.00 -13.99
C LYS A 359 -15.45 -3.63 -13.53
N GLY A 360 -14.42 -3.92 -14.32
CA GLY A 360 -13.02 -3.66 -13.97
C GLY A 360 -12.48 -4.53 -12.84
N ASN A 361 -13.08 -5.69 -12.59
CA ASN A 361 -12.72 -6.56 -11.47
C ASN A 361 -11.28 -7.09 -11.57
N TRP A 362 -10.77 -7.29 -12.79
CA TRP A 362 -9.37 -7.66 -13.05
C TRP A 362 -8.35 -6.68 -12.43
N LYS A 363 -8.72 -5.40 -12.29
CA LYS A 363 -7.86 -4.35 -11.74
C LYS A 363 -7.60 -4.54 -10.24
N THR A 364 -8.39 -5.37 -9.57
CA THR A 364 -8.36 -5.58 -8.11
C THR A 364 -7.38 -6.67 -7.66
N ARG A 365 -6.83 -7.46 -8.59
CA ARG A 365 -5.90 -8.53 -8.24
C ARG A 365 -4.70 -8.00 -7.46
N ARG A 366 -4.25 -8.77 -6.46
CA ARG A 366 -3.10 -8.44 -5.59
C ARG A 366 -1.90 -9.36 -5.81
N SER A 367 -2.15 -10.51 -6.43
CA SER A 367 -1.18 -11.59 -6.61
C SER A 367 -1.53 -12.40 -7.87
N GLY A 368 -0.90 -13.56 -8.04
CA GLY A 368 -1.21 -14.51 -9.11
C GLY A 368 -2.43 -15.38 -8.84
N ARG A 369 -3.11 -15.27 -7.69
CA ARG A 369 -4.29 -16.10 -7.37
C ARG A 369 -5.37 -16.08 -8.45
N GLU A 370 -5.56 -14.91 -9.08
CA GLU A 370 -6.56 -14.72 -10.14
C GLU A 370 -5.98 -14.96 -11.54
N LEU A 371 -4.76 -15.50 -11.65
CA LEU A 371 -4.09 -15.83 -12.91
C LEU A 371 -4.02 -17.35 -13.10
N ASN A 372 -4.23 -17.83 -14.32
CA ASN A 372 -4.15 -19.27 -14.64
C ASN A 372 -2.71 -19.84 -14.57
N PHE A 373 -1.69 -18.98 -14.50
CA PHE A 373 -0.29 -19.35 -14.27
C PHE A 373 0.29 -18.80 -12.97
N GLY A 374 -0.56 -18.31 -12.06
CA GLY A 374 -0.09 -17.88 -10.75
C GLY A 374 0.14 -19.09 -9.84
N TYR A 375 1.36 -19.62 -9.82
CA TYR A 375 1.77 -20.68 -8.91
C TYR A 375 3.20 -20.42 -8.43
N ASP A 376 3.45 -20.73 -7.17
CA ASP A 376 4.79 -20.58 -6.61
C ASP A 376 5.70 -21.72 -7.10
N LYS A 377 6.95 -21.37 -7.44
CA LYS A 377 8.01 -22.28 -7.89
C LYS A 377 9.01 -22.60 -6.78
N HIS A 378 8.68 -22.15 -5.57
CA HIS A 378 9.45 -22.36 -4.36
C HIS A 378 8.53 -22.41 -3.14
N ILE A 379 9.03 -22.99 -2.06
CA ILE A 379 8.41 -23.04 -0.73
C ILE A 379 9.44 -22.47 0.24
N ILE A 380 8.98 -21.70 1.21
CA ILE A 380 9.80 -21.23 2.32
C ILE A 380 9.13 -21.70 3.58
N ASP A 381 9.89 -22.42 4.40
CA ASP A 381 9.43 -23.03 5.64
C ASP A 381 10.40 -22.70 6.78
N VAL A 382 9.95 -22.92 8.01
CA VAL A 382 10.78 -22.78 9.21
C VAL A 382 10.70 -24.09 9.97
N ASP A 383 11.80 -24.82 10.02
CA ASP A 383 11.93 -26.09 10.74
C ASP A 383 12.87 -25.91 11.94
N ASN A 384 12.35 -26.09 13.16
CA ASN A 384 13.09 -25.88 14.41
C ASN A 384 13.86 -24.54 14.48
N GLY A 385 13.22 -23.46 14.01
CA GLY A 385 13.82 -22.11 13.96
C GLY A 385 14.79 -21.87 12.79
N ASN A 386 15.11 -22.89 11.99
CA ASN A 386 15.93 -22.75 10.79
C ASN A 386 15.07 -22.48 9.56
N THR A 387 15.40 -21.41 8.82
CA THR A 387 14.73 -21.13 7.55
C THR A 387 15.17 -22.14 6.49
N ILE A 388 14.21 -22.75 5.83
CA ILE A 388 14.41 -23.69 4.74
C ILE A 388 13.74 -23.12 3.49
N ALA A 389 14.46 -23.11 2.36
CA ALA A 389 13.88 -22.71 1.08
C ALA A 389 13.98 -23.87 0.07
N THR A 390 12.84 -24.38 -0.39
CA THR A 390 12.78 -25.44 -1.40
C THR A 390 12.42 -24.84 -2.75
N VAL A 391 13.25 -25.01 -3.78
CA VAL A 391 12.95 -24.62 -5.16
C VAL A 391 12.66 -25.84 -6.01
N PHE A 392 11.59 -25.79 -6.81
CA PHE A 392 11.16 -26.97 -7.59
C PHE A 392 12.08 -27.23 -8.79
N LYS A 393 12.74 -26.19 -9.29
CA LYS A 393 13.75 -26.28 -10.35
C LYS A 393 14.90 -25.34 -10.03
N LEU A 394 16.03 -25.91 -9.62
CA LEU A 394 17.26 -25.17 -9.40
C LEU A 394 17.83 -24.68 -10.73
N ASN A 395 18.39 -23.47 -10.74
CA ASN A 395 19.27 -22.96 -11.78
C ASN A 395 20.55 -22.40 -11.13
N ASN A 396 21.56 -22.04 -11.91
CA ASN A 396 22.82 -21.53 -11.34
C ASN A 396 22.82 -20.01 -11.09
N ASP A 397 21.78 -19.28 -11.52
CA ASP A 397 21.72 -17.82 -11.42
C ASP A 397 21.69 -17.33 -9.96
N TRP A 398 21.28 -18.16 -9.00
CA TRP A 398 21.32 -17.79 -7.58
C TRP A 398 22.75 -17.55 -7.09
N LYS A 399 23.74 -18.27 -7.64
CA LYS A 399 25.16 -18.09 -7.31
C LYS A 399 25.62 -16.70 -7.73
N GLU A 400 25.15 -16.26 -8.89
CA GLU A 400 25.51 -14.95 -9.41
C GLU A 400 24.81 -13.83 -8.65
N TRP A 401 23.53 -14.02 -8.29
CA TRP A 401 22.87 -13.13 -7.35
C TRP A 401 23.56 -13.10 -5.98
N ALA A 402 24.10 -14.21 -5.47
CA ALA A 402 24.75 -14.23 -4.16
C ALA A 402 25.94 -13.26 -4.07
N LYS A 403 26.61 -12.93 -5.18
CA LYS A 403 27.67 -11.92 -5.23
C LYS A 403 27.24 -10.52 -4.78
N THR A 404 25.94 -10.21 -4.82
CA THR A 404 25.41 -8.93 -4.30
C THR A 404 25.32 -8.89 -2.77
N ILE A 405 25.48 -10.05 -2.11
CA ILE A 405 25.53 -10.19 -0.65
C ILE A 405 26.98 -10.23 -0.18
N GLY A 406 27.78 -11.12 -0.78
CA GLY A 406 29.04 -11.57 -0.21
C GLY A 406 29.93 -12.29 -1.21
N ASN A 407 31.14 -12.65 -0.78
CA ASN A 407 31.98 -13.55 -1.56
C ASN A 407 31.46 -14.98 -1.37
N ILE A 408 31.04 -15.65 -2.43
CA ILE A 408 30.53 -17.02 -2.38
C ILE A 408 31.63 -18.00 -2.75
N ILE A 409 31.87 -18.99 -1.91
CA ILE A 409 32.85 -20.07 -2.12
C ILE A 409 32.08 -21.38 -2.24
N GLU A 410 32.30 -22.08 -3.36
CA GLU A 410 31.76 -23.43 -3.61
C GLU A 410 32.82 -24.46 -3.22
N TYR A 411 32.49 -25.32 -2.24
CA TYR A 411 33.36 -26.45 -1.88
C TYR A 411 33.04 -27.68 -2.73
N ASP A 412 31.75 -27.93 -2.92
CA ASP A 412 31.22 -28.96 -3.80
C ASP A 412 29.82 -28.56 -4.31
N LYS A 413 29.19 -29.42 -5.10
CA LYS A 413 27.88 -29.15 -5.72
C LYS A 413 26.76 -28.84 -4.70
N TYR A 414 26.88 -29.26 -3.45
CA TYR A 414 25.89 -29.12 -2.38
C TYR A 414 26.30 -28.18 -1.25
N ASN A 415 27.59 -27.87 -1.07
CA ASN A 415 28.09 -27.11 0.07
C ASN A 415 28.78 -25.81 -0.36
N TYR A 416 28.29 -24.69 0.17
CA TYR A 416 28.79 -23.35 -0.12
C TYR A 416 28.97 -22.55 1.17
N THR A 417 29.84 -21.55 1.11
CA THR A 417 29.93 -20.50 2.14
C THR A 417 29.82 -19.13 1.53
N ILE A 418 29.34 -18.16 2.32
CA ILE A 418 29.26 -16.76 1.91
C ILE A 418 29.57 -15.81 3.05
N ASP A 419 30.44 -14.84 2.79
CA ASP A 419 30.81 -13.83 3.79
C ASP A 419 29.85 -12.63 3.77
N TYR A 420 29.26 -12.32 4.92
CA TYR A 420 28.36 -11.18 5.11
C TYR A 420 28.52 -10.57 6.51
N ASN A 421 28.80 -9.27 6.58
CA ASN A 421 28.99 -8.51 7.84
C ASN A 421 29.85 -9.25 8.87
N ASP A 422 31.11 -9.56 8.51
CA ASP A 422 32.11 -10.21 9.36
C ASP A 422 31.72 -11.61 9.87
N LYS A 423 30.71 -12.25 9.26
CA LYS A 423 30.32 -13.64 9.50
C LYS A 423 30.28 -14.43 8.20
N THR A 424 30.83 -15.64 8.24
CA THR A 424 30.71 -16.62 7.15
C THR A 424 29.48 -17.49 7.39
N TYR A 425 28.55 -17.48 6.44
CA TYR A 425 27.34 -18.29 6.47
C TYR A 425 27.53 -19.56 5.63
N GLU A 426 27.03 -20.68 6.14
CA GLU A 426 26.97 -21.94 5.41
C GLU A 426 25.65 -22.02 4.62
N ILE A 427 25.73 -22.51 3.38
CA ILE A 427 24.57 -22.82 2.55
C ILE A 427 24.69 -24.28 2.12
N LYS A 428 23.77 -25.13 2.58
CA LYS A 428 23.73 -26.56 2.27
C LYS A 428 22.53 -26.88 1.40
N LEU A 429 22.79 -27.41 0.22
CA LEU A 429 21.78 -27.86 -0.73
C LEU A 429 21.51 -29.35 -0.54
N LYS A 430 20.24 -29.73 -0.53
CA LYS A 430 19.79 -31.11 -0.43
C LYS A 430 18.74 -31.39 -1.48
N GLU A 431 18.95 -32.42 -2.28
CA GLU A 431 17.96 -32.87 -3.25
C GLU A 431 16.82 -33.62 -2.53
N THR A 432 15.58 -33.26 -2.85
CA THR A 432 14.38 -33.85 -2.26
C THR A 432 13.40 -34.24 -3.38
N LYS A 433 12.36 -35.00 -3.03
CA LYS A 433 11.28 -35.35 -3.99
C LYS A 433 10.56 -34.11 -4.57
N GLN A 434 10.57 -32.99 -3.84
CA GLN A 434 9.89 -31.75 -4.25
C GLN A 434 10.81 -30.77 -5.00
N GLY A 435 12.12 -31.00 -5.01
CA GLY A 435 13.11 -30.11 -5.63
C GLY A 435 14.37 -29.95 -4.78
N MET A 436 15.11 -28.87 -5.01
CA MET A 436 16.34 -28.56 -4.27
C MET A 436 16.02 -27.74 -3.02
N GLN A 437 16.44 -28.22 -1.85
CA GLN A 437 16.27 -27.57 -0.57
C GLN A 437 17.55 -26.84 -0.16
N PHE A 438 17.44 -25.56 0.16
CA PHE A 438 18.50 -24.72 0.75
C PHE A 438 18.33 -24.71 2.27
N ASN A 439 19.42 -25.03 2.98
CA ASN A 439 19.52 -24.99 4.43
C ASN A 439 20.62 -24.02 4.87
N PHE A 440 20.38 -23.29 5.95
CA PHE A 440 21.29 -22.28 6.50
C PHE A 440 21.64 -22.64 7.96
N PRO A 441 22.52 -23.63 8.20
CA PRO A 441 22.66 -24.28 9.51
C PRO A 441 23.28 -23.40 10.60
N ASN A 442 23.96 -22.31 10.25
CA ASN A 442 24.64 -21.43 11.20
C ASN A 442 23.95 -20.06 11.33
N THR A 443 22.65 -19.96 11.03
CA THR A 443 21.83 -18.77 11.29
C THR A 443 21.06 -18.90 12.61
N THR A 444 20.91 -17.79 13.33
CA THR A 444 20.10 -17.67 14.56
C THR A 444 19.10 -16.52 14.42
N ASN A 445 18.33 -16.23 15.48
CA ASN A 445 17.39 -15.09 15.52
C ASN A 445 18.04 -13.71 15.70
N LYS A 446 19.35 -13.56 15.41
CA LYS A 446 20.06 -12.28 15.51
C LYS A 446 19.75 -11.40 14.29
N ARG A 447 19.71 -10.07 14.47
CA ARG A 447 19.39 -9.09 13.42
C ARG A 447 20.20 -9.28 12.12
N GLN A 448 21.50 -9.56 12.22
CA GLN A 448 22.36 -9.77 11.04
C GLN A 448 21.99 -11.03 10.27
N ASP A 449 21.64 -12.11 10.97
CA ASP A 449 21.30 -13.42 10.38
C ASP A 449 19.93 -13.33 9.68
N ILE A 450 18.97 -12.62 10.29
CA ILE A 450 17.67 -12.30 9.66
C ILE A 450 17.88 -11.48 8.39
N LYS A 451 18.78 -10.49 8.42
CA LYS A 451 19.08 -9.68 7.23
C LYS A 451 19.73 -10.53 6.13
N PHE A 452 20.67 -11.40 6.48
CA PHE A 452 21.26 -12.36 5.56
C PHE A 452 20.19 -13.28 4.94
N LEU A 453 19.32 -13.88 5.76
CA LEU A 453 18.22 -14.74 5.31
C LEU A 453 17.28 -14.03 4.34
N SER A 454 16.94 -12.76 4.61
CA SER A 454 16.16 -11.92 3.70
C SER A 454 16.86 -11.70 2.35
N LEU A 455 18.18 -11.45 2.36
CA LEU A 455 18.97 -11.24 1.16
C LEU A 455 19.12 -12.53 0.34
N ILE A 456 19.44 -13.66 0.97
CA ILE A 456 19.62 -14.93 0.24
C ILE A 456 18.28 -15.45 -0.31
N LYS A 457 17.18 -15.27 0.44
CA LYS A 457 15.81 -15.48 -0.06
C LYS A 457 15.54 -14.62 -1.29
N SER A 458 15.97 -13.35 -1.28
CA SER A 458 15.88 -12.48 -2.44
C SER A 458 16.64 -13.03 -3.64
N CYS A 459 17.86 -13.56 -3.46
CA CYS A 459 18.64 -14.21 -4.51
C CYS A 459 17.92 -15.43 -5.10
N ILE A 460 17.37 -16.30 -4.24
CA ILE A 460 16.63 -17.50 -4.65
C ILE A 460 15.36 -17.13 -5.43
N ILE A 461 14.60 -16.14 -4.96
CA ILE A 461 13.39 -15.70 -5.66
C ILE A 461 13.76 -15.03 -6.99
N LYS A 462 14.78 -14.18 -7.02
CA LYS A 462 15.22 -13.55 -8.28
C LYS A 462 15.68 -14.60 -9.28
N SER A 463 16.54 -15.53 -8.91
CA SER A 463 17.00 -16.59 -9.82
C SER A 463 15.84 -17.46 -10.31
N THR A 464 14.85 -17.75 -9.47
CA THR A 464 13.70 -18.60 -9.82
C THR A 464 12.71 -17.91 -10.78
N TYR A 465 12.52 -16.60 -10.64
CA TYR A 465 11.46 -15.86 -11.32
C TYR A 465 11.95 -14.83 -12.34
N CYS A 466 13.26 -14.62 -12.49
CA CYS A 466 13.80 -13.62 -13.40
C CYS A 466 13.28 -13.83 -14.84
N VAL A 467 12.95 -12.72 -15.50
CA VAL A 467 12.63 -12.65 -16.93
C VAL A 467 13.40 -11.52 -17.61
N SER A 468 14.51 -11.08 -16.99
CA SER A 468 15.35 -9.98 -17.48
C SER A 468 14.60 -8.68 -17.74
N CYS A 469 13.63 -8.33 -16.88
CA CYS A 469 12.80 -7.12 -17.01
C CYS A 469 13.55 -5.78 -16.80
N GLY A 470 14.85 -5.80 -16.51
CA GLY A 470 15.69 -4.60 -16.38
C GLY A 470 15.57 -3.81 -15.07
N VAL A 471 14.55 -4.08 -14.23
CA VAL A 471 14.33 -3.31 -12.98
C VAL A 471 15.53 -3.36 -12.04
N CYS A 472 16.13 -4.53 -11.85
CA CYS A 472 17.30 -4.64 -10.97
C CYS A 472 18.53 -3.89 -11.52
N VAL A 473 18.67 -3.79 -12.85
CA VAL A 473 19.73 -3.02 -13.51
C VAL A 473 19.53 -1.53 -13.25
N ALA A 474 18.29 -1.04 -13.40
CA ALA A 474 17.94 0.34 -13.12
C ALA A 474 18.17 0.71 -11.64
N GLU A 475 17.78 -0.15 -10.70
CA GLU A 475 17.96 0.07 -9.25
C GLU A 475 19.41 -0.06 -8.77
N CYS A 476 20.33 -0.57 -9.59
CA CYS A 476 21.75 -0.64 -9.23
C CYS A 476 22.39 0.76 -9.37
N PRO A 477 22.75 1.45 -8.28
CA PRO A 477 23.33 2.79 -8.34
C PRO A 477 24.80 2.79 -8.74
N TYR A 478 25.39 1.64 -9.10
CA TYR A 478 26.78 1.51 -9.51
C TYR A 478 26.94 0.86 -10.89
N GLY A 479 25.83 0.51 -11.55
CA GLY A 479 25.84 -0.16 -12.85
C GLY A 479 26.50 -1.55 -12.83
N CYS A 480 26.42 -2.26 -11.71
CA CYS A 480 27.11 -3.55 -11.50
C CYS A 480 26.30 -4.78 -11.95
N ILE A 481 25.12 -4.61 -12.55
CA ILE A 481 24.22 -5.70 -12.93
C ILE A 481 24.03 -5.66 -14.45
N ASP A 482 24.38 -6.76 -15.11
CA ASP A 482 24.11 -6.98 -16.53
C ASP A 482 23.12 -8.16 -16.69
N MET A 483 22.15 -8.01 -17.59
CA MET A 483 21.13 -9.01 -17.91
C MET A 483 21.02 -9.27 -19.42
N THR A 484 22.01 -8.84 -20.22
CA THR A 484 21.98 -8.94 -21.69
C THR A 484 22.07 -10.39 -22.15
N ASP A 485 22.99 -11.17 -21.55
CA ASP A 485 23.21 -12.59 -21.82
C ASP A 485 23.17 -13.41 -20.52
N GLY A 486 22.00 -13.43 -19.88
CA GLY A 486 21.85 -13.93 -18.52
C GLY A 486 22.33 -12.94 -17.46
N ILE A 487 22.13 -13.28 -16.18
CA ILE A 487 22.56 -12.41 -15.07
C ILE A 487 24.08 -12.48 -14.92
N LYS A 488 24.72 -11.31 -14.81
CA LYS A 488 26.13 -11.17 -14.42
C LYS A 488 26.27 -10.03 -13.42
N ILE A 489 26.98 -10.27 -12.32
CA ILE A 489 27.27 -9.26 -11.30
C ILE A 489 28.76 -8.91 -11.38
N SER A 490 29.05 -7.63 -11.59
CA SER A 490 30.43 -7.13 -11.64
C SER A 490 31.15 -7.29 -10.30
N GLU A 491 32.43 -7.65 -10.34
CA GLU A 491 33.33 -7.66 -9.17
C GLU A 491 33.45 -6.29 -8.49
N SER A 492 33.10 -5.20 -9.19
CA SER A 492 33.03 -3.86 -8.62
C SER A 492 31.77 -3.59 -7.77
N CYS A 493 30.90 -4.59 -7.58
CA CYS A 493 29.68 -4.48 -6.79
C CYS A 493 29.97 -4.01 -5.37
N LYS A 494 29.34 -2.90 -4.97
CA LYS A 494 29.48 -2.33 -3.62
C LYS A 494 28.63 -3.02 -2.55
N ARG A 495 27.88 -4.08 -2.91
CA ARG A 495 26.98 -4.81 -2.00
C ARG A 495 26.05 -3.87 -1.21
N CYS A 496 25.57 -2.81 -1.86
CA CYS A 496 24.67 -1.82 -1.23
C CYS A 496 23.23 -2.33 -1.05
N HIS A 497 22.95 -3.52 -1.56
CA HIS A 497 21.69 -4.24 -1.50
C HIS A 497 20.43 -3.54 -2.07
N LYS A 498 20.56 -2.37 -2.71
CA LYS A 498 19.41 -1.66 -3.32
C LYS A 498 18.66 -2.49 -4.36
N CYS A 499 19.35 -3.36 -5.10
CA CYS A 499 18.71 -4.28 -6.04
C CYS A 499 17.80 -5.34 -5.39
N HIS A 500 17.88 -5.53 -4.06
CA HIS A 500 16.99 -6.39 -3.28
C HIS A 500 15.78 -5.66 -2.71
N ASP A 501 15.78 -4.32 -2.73
CA ASP A 501 14.70 -3.46 -2.25
C ASP A 501 13.61 -3.30 -3.32
N ILE A 502 13.06 -4.44 -3.74
CA ILE A 502 11.98 -4.55 -4.71
C ILE A 502 10.84 -5.28 -4.01
N PRO A 503 9.56 -4.89 -4.21
CA PRO A 503 8.43 -5.59 -3.62
C PRO A 503 8.51 -7.10 -3.86
N GLU A 504 8.40 -7.89 -2.78
CA GLU A 504 8.57 -9.35 -2.78
C GLU A 504 9.86 -9.82 -3.46
N HIS A 505 10.93 -9.03 -3.37
CA HIS A 505 12.25 -9.27 -3.96
C HIS A 505 12.31 -9.28 -5.50
N CYS A 506 11.18 -9.45 -6.20
CA CYS A 506 11.09 -9.48 -7.66
C CYS A 506 9.69 -9.08 -8.12
N LEU A 507 9.58 -8.07 -9.01
CA LEU A 507 8.28 -7.62 -9.51
C LEU A 507 7.49 -8.72 -10.20
N ARG A 508 8.17 -9.67 -10.85
CA ARG A 508 7.49 -10.82 -11.47
C ARG A 508 6.91 -11.74 -10.41
N TYR A 509 7.68 -12.12 -9.41
CA TYR A 509 7.18 -12.92 -8.30
C TYR A 509 6.04 -12.21 -7.58
N ASN A 510 6.20 -10.94 -7.22
CA ASN A 510 5.13 -10.12 -6.63
C ASN A 510 3.83 -10.20 -7.44
N SER A 511 3.95 -10.24 -8.77
CA SER A 511 2.81 -10.28 -9.67
C SER A 511 2.11 -11.62 -9.79
N ILE A 512 2.86 -12.72 -9.75
CA ILE A 512 2.34 -14.06 -10.04
C ILE A 512 2.29 -14.98 -8.80
N ARG A 513 2.73 -14.49 -7.63
CA ARG A 513 2.76 -15.28 -6.40
C ARG A 513 1.40 -15.87 -6.07
N ASN A 514 1.38 -17.14 -5.73
CA ASN A 514 0.19 -17.84 -5.27
C ASN A 514 0.64 -18.92 -4.29
N ARG A 515 0.59 -18.58 -3.00
CA ARG A 515 0.92 -19.50 -1.92
C ARG A 515 -0.23 -20.49 -1.74
N ILE A 516 -0.27 -21.51 -2.58
CA ILE A 516 -1.14 -22.67 -2.39
C ILE A 516 -0.61 -23.41 -1.15
N GLY A 517 -1.36 -23.42 -0.06
CA GLY A 517 -1.04 -24.22 1.15
C GLY A 517 -0.54 -23.45 2.38
N ALA A 518 -0.33 -22.13 2.32
CA ALA A 518 0.03 -21.31 3.50
C ALA A 518 -1.20 -20.68 4.18
N GLU A 519 -2.32 -21.40 4.26
CA GLU A 519 -3.45 -20.99 5.09
C GLU A 519 -3.27 -21.48 6.53
N LYS A 520 -2.24 -21.02 7.25
CA LYS A 520 -2.51 -20.62 8.64
C LYS A 520 -3.19 -19.25 8.57
N LYS A 521 -4.50 -19.27 8.34
CA LYS A 521 -5.36 -18.09 8.41
C LYS A 521 -5.37 -17.59 9.86
N MET A 522 -4.43 -16.74 10.24
CA MET A 522 -4.78 -15.67 11.17
C MET A 522 -5.38 -14.52 10.37
N LYS A 523 -6.69 -14.61 10.09
CA LYS A 523 -7.45 -13.43 9.70
C LYS A 523 -7.51 -12.50 10.92
N GLY A 524 -7.13 -11.23 10.76
CA GLY A 524 -7.57 -10.18 11.71
C GLY A 524 -6.50 -9.34 12.41
N LEU A 525 -5.19 -9.57 12.26
CA LEU A 525 -4.22 -8.70 12.96
C LEU A 525 -4.37 -7.21 12.60
N GLY A 526 -4.25 -6.32 13.60
CA GLY A 526 -4.31 -4.87 13.46
C GLY A 526 -5.70 -4.28 13.71
N HIS A 527 -6.53 -4.92 14.54
CA HIS A 527 -7.88 -4.47 14.88
C HIS A 527 -7.93 -3.07 15.54
N TYR A 528 -6.83 -2.64 16.18
CA TYR A 528 -6.75 -1.37 16.91
C TYR A 528 -6.04 -0.25 16.12
N TYR A 529 -5.78 -0.46 14.83
CA TYR A 529 -5.09 0.49 13.94
C TYR A 529 -3.78 1.00 14.54
N THR A 530 -3.43 2.28 14.38
CA THR A 530 -2.25 2.90 15.02
C THR A 530 -2.55 3.52 16.37
N PHE A 531 -3.79 3.43 16.86
CA PHE A 531 -4.24 4.15 18.05
C PHE A 531 -4.05 3.35 19.33
N GLY A 532 -4.14 2.01 19.25
CA GLY A 532 -4.17 1.17 20.44
C GLY A 532 -5.41 1.46 21.28
N ILE A 533 -5.27 1.31 22.60
CA ILE A 533 -6.31 1.55 23.60
C ILE A 533 -5.68 2.29 24.78
N ARG A 534 -6.47 3.12 25.44
CA ARG A 534 -6.08 3.90 26.63
C ARG A 534 -7.04 3.57 27.76
N GLU A 535 -6.52 3.57 28.98
CA GLU A 535 -7.30 3.34 30.20
C GLU A 535 -8.49 4.29 30.30
N GLU A 536 -8.25 5.59 30.11
CA GLU A 536 -9.26 6.66 30.16
C GLU A 536 -10.49 6.42 29.27
N TRP A 537 -10.33 5.69 28.16
CA TRP A 537 -11.44 5.35 27.26
C TRP A 537 -12.38 4.35 27.92
N LEU A 538 -11.83 3.34 28.60
CA LEU A 538 -12.61 2.34 29.33
C LEU A 538 -13.25 2.98 30.58
N ASP A 539 -12.50 3.80 31.31
CA ASP A 539 -12.99 4.56 32.47
C ASP A 539 -14.23 5.39 32.10
N THR A 540 -14.15 6.10 30.98
CA THR A 540 -15.25 6.94 30.50
C THR A 540 -16.40 6.08 29.98
N PHE A 541 -16.13 4.97 29.29
CA PHE A 541 -17.18 4.05 28.85
C PHE A 541 -18.00 3.48 30.03
N PHE A 542 -17.34 3.10 31.12
CA PHE A 542 -18.00 2.62 32.32
C PHE A 542 -18.66 3.74 33.14
N LYS A 543 -18.14 4.97 33.13
CA LYS A 543 -18.83 6.16 33.66
C LYS A 543 -20.19 6.38 33.00
N TYR A 544 -20.31 6.07 31.71
CA TYR A 544 -21.57 6.07 30.96
C TYR A 544 -22.35 4.76 31.06
N GLU A 545 -21.95 3.83 31.94
CA GLU A 545 -22.58 2.52 32.14
C GLU A 545 -22.71 1.70 30.84
N GLY A 546 -21.79 1.91 29.88
CA GLY A 546 -21.80 1.26 28.57
C GLY A 546 -22.93 1.68 27.63
N LYS A 547 -23.62 2.79 27.92
CA LYS A 547 -24.78 3.27 27.14
C LYS A 547 -24.39 4.08 25.90
N SER A 548 -25.37 4.39 25.04
CA SER A 548 -25.17 5.08 23.75
C SER A 548 -24.57 6.48 23.89
N GLU A 549 -24.82 7.15 25.00
CA GLU A 549 -24.38 8.52 25.30
C GLU A 549 -22.85 8.66 25.24
N PHE A 550 -22.11 7.61 25.59
CA PHE A 550 -20.66 7.58 25.39
C PHE A 550 -20.28 7.77 23.92
N TRP A 551 -20.98 7.07 23.02
CA TRP A 551 -20.70 7.12 21.58
C TRP A 551 -21.18 8.43 20.95
N ASP A 552 -22.28 8.98 21.45
CA ASP A 552 -22.89 10.23 20.98
C ASP A 552 -22.05 11.45 21.37
N THR A 553 -21.30 11.38 22.48
CA THR A 553 -20.37 12.42 22.95
C THR A 553 -18.94 12.24 22.44
N ASP A 554 -18.70 11.26 21.57
CA ASP A 554 -17.35 10.87 21.13
C ASP A 554 -16.41 10.55 22.32
N GLY A 555 -16.95 9.97 23.39
CA GLY A 555 -16.25 9.67 24.63
C GLY A 555 -15.70 10.93 25.29
N ASP A 556 -16.58 11.86 25.67
CA ASP A 556 -16.19 13.19 26.19
C ASP A 556 -15.21 13.93 25.23
N TYR A 557 -15.47 13.85 23.92
CA TYR A 557 -14.66 14.41 22.83
C TYR A 557 -13.22 13.85 22.71
N MET A 558 -12.90 12.77 23.42
CA MET A 558 -11.58 12.14 23.38
C MET A 558 -11.38 11.24 22.15
N LEU A 559 -12.46 10.75 21.53
CA LEU A 559 -12.40 9.76 20.46
C LEU A 559 -12.70 10.34 19.08
N GLY A 560 -11.67 10.46 18.25
CA GLY A 560 -11.86 10.66 16.81
C GLY A 560 -12.61 9.47 16.15
N LYS A 561 -13.21 9.70 14.98
CA LYS A 561 -14.00 8.68 14.26
C LYS A 561 -13.33 7.30 14.12
N LYS A 562 -12.00 7.27 13.85
CA LYS A 562 -11.23 6.02 13.74
C LYS A 562 -10.78 5.44 15.08
N MET A 563 -10.71 6.24 16.13
CA MET A 563 -10.48 5.78 17.50
C MET A 563 -11.74 5.07 18.02
N LYS A 564 -12.95 5.54 17.68
CA LYS A 564 -14.19 4.82 17.96
C LYS A 564 -14.22 3.42 17.33
N ASP A 565 -13.68 3.27 16.12
CA ASP A 565 -13.54 1.95 15.47
C ASP A 565 -12.59 1.04 16.26
N ALA A 566 -11.42 1.57 16.68
CA ALA A 566 -10.44 0.81 17.46
C ALA A 566 -11.00 0.37 18.83
N PHE A 567 -11.62 1.30 19.55
CA PHE A 567 -12.16 1.05 20.87
C PHE A 567 -13.35 0.08 20.84
N LEU A 568 -14.26 0.22 19.87
CA LEU A 568 -15.35 -0.75 19.71
C LEU A 568 -14.85 -2.16 19.39
N ASN A 569 -13.76 -2.28 18.61
CA ASN A 569 -13.16 -3.59 18.33
C ASN A 569 -12.57 -4.19 19.62
N PHE A 570 -11.86 -3.38 20.43
CA PHE A 570 -11.34 -3.82 21.72
C PHE A 570 -12.44 -4.30 22.67
N LEU A 571 -13.53 -3.54 22.83
CA LEU A 571 -14.66 -3.94 23.68
C LEU A 571 -15.30 -5.27 23.23
N LYS A 572 -15.29 -5.56 21.92
CA LYS A 572 -15.78 -6.84 21.38
C LYS A 572 -14.80 -7.97 21.60
N ASP A 573 -13.52 -7.71 21.36
CA ASP A 573 -12.44 -8.68 21.55
C ASP A 573 -12.30 -9.07 23.04
N ALA A 574 -12.59 -8.14 23.95
CA ALA A 574 -12.63 -8.37 25.40
C ALA A 574 -13.95 -8.98 25.91
N ASP A 575 -14.89 -9.31 25.03
CA ASP A 575 -16.25 -9.76 25.37
C ASP A 575 -17.01 -8.80 26.31
N ILE A 576 -16.76 -7.49 26.25
CA ILE A 576 -17.50 -6.49 27.05
C ILE A 576 -18.82 -6.12 26.37
N VAL A 577 -18.85 -6.05 25.03
CA VAL A 577 -20.05 -5.70 24.26
C VAL A 577 -20.34 -6.68 23.14
N THR A 578 -21.62 -6.90 22.87
CA THR A 578 -22.11 -7.64 21.71
C THR A 578 -23.03 -6.77 20.85
N ARG A 579 -23.15 -7.13 19.57
CA ARG A 579 -23.94 -6.34 18.62
C ARG A 579 -25.42 -6.71 18.72
N ASN A 580 -26.25 -5.75 19.10
CA ASN A 580 -27.72 -5.88 19.06
C ASN A 580 -28.29 -4.95 17.98
N ARG A 581 -28.91 -5.52 16.95
CA ARG A 581 -29.46 -4.76 15.81
C ARG A 581 -30.78 -4.06 16.12
N SER A 582 -31.42 -4.43 17.22
CA SER A 582 -32.73 -3.91 17.65
C SER A 582 -32.61 -2.59 18.43
N ILE A 583 -31.39 -2.18 18.79
CA ILE A 583 -31.10 -0.93 19.51
C ILE A 583 -30.22 -0.02 18.65
N GLY A 584 -30.28 1.30 18.88
CA GLY A 584 -29.38 2.26 18.24
C GLY A 584 -29.57 2.46 16.73
N HIS A 585 -28.88 3.48 16.20
CA HIS A 585 -29.08 3.97 14.82
C HIS A 585 -27.86 3.73 13.93
N ASP A 586 -26.68 3.50 14.51
CA ASP A 586 -25.43 3.29 13.79
C ASP A 586 -24.63 2.10 14.34
N LYS A 587 -23.42 1.87 13.83
CA LYS A 587 -22.62 0.71 14.24
C LYS A 587 -22.05 0.80 15.66
N TYR A 588 -22.01 1.98 16.29
CA TYR A 588 -21.48 2.19 17.64
C TYR A 588 -22.60 2.05 18.67
N THR A 589 -23.75 2.65 18.39
CA THR A 589 -24.95 2.60 19.25
C THR A 589 -25.72 1.27 19.16
N ARG A 590 -25.41 0.41 18.18
CA ARG A 590 -25.94 -0.97 18.02
C ARG A 590 -25.19 -2.02 18.84
N ASN A 591 -24.74 -1.70 20.05
CA ASN A 591 -24.05 -2.65 20.91
C ASN A 591 -24.58 -2.54 22.35
N GLU A 592 -24.64 -3.68 23.04
CA GLU A 592 -25.07 -3.79 24.44
C GLU A 592 -24.03 -4.56 25.25
N LEU A 593 -24.02 -4.36 26.57
CA LEU A 593 -23.13 -5.11 27.47
C LEU A 593 -23.49 -6.60 27.47
N THR A 594 -22.47 -7.44 27.33
CA THR A 594 -22.57 -8.90 27.54
C THR A 594 -22.73 -9.20 29.04
N ILE A 595 -22.79 -10.48 29.41
CA ILE A 595 -22.78 -10.89 30.82
C ILE A 595 -21.44 -10.47 31.47
N PHE A 596 -20.33 -10.79 30.80
CA PHE A 596 -18.99 -10.37 31.24
C PHE A 596 -18.88 -8.84 31.34
N GLY A 597 -19.37 -8.09 30.34
CA GLY A 597 -19.33 -6.63 30.35
C GLY A 597 -20.12 -5.98 31.49
N LYS A 598 -21.26 -6.57 31.87
CA LYS A 598 -22.02 -6.12 33.06
C LYS A 598 -21.23 -6.37 34.35
N LYS A 599 -20.63 -7.55 34.48
CA LYS A 599 -19.75 -7.87 35.61
C LYS A 599 -18.56 -6.91 35.69
N MET A 600 -17.88 -6.63 34.57
CA MET A 600 -16.78 -5.68 34.56
C MET A 600 -17.23 -4.27 34.98
N LEU A 601 -18.40 -3.81 34.54
CA LEU A 601 -18.95 -2.52 34.97
C LEU A 601 -19.22 -2.48 36.48
N ASP A 602 -19.73 -3.56 37.06
CA ASP A 602 -20.01 -3.65 38.49
C ASP A 602 -18.72 -3.71 39.32
N LEU A 603 -17.75 -4.51 38.90
CA LEU A 603 -16.43 -4.61 39.53
C LEU A 603 -15.64 -3.30 39.40
N TYR A 604 -15.80 -2.57 38.30
CA TYR A 604 -15.14 -1.28 38.09
C TYR A 604 -15.46 -0.22 39.15
N LYS A 605 -16.53 -0.41 39.92
CA LYS A 605 -16.88 0.49 41.03
C LYS A 605 -16.17 0.14 42.35
N ASN A 606 -15.74 -1.11 42.54
CA ASN A 606 -15.39 -1.64 43.86
C ASN A 606 -14.08 -2.44 43.92
N GLU A 607 -13.55 -2.89 42.77
CA GLU A 607 -12.32 -3.69 42.67
C GLU A 607 -11.14 -2.87 42.15
N GLU A 608 -9.93 -3.38 42.38
CA GLU A 608 -8.71 -2.74 41.89
C GLU A 608 -8.63 -2.79 40.35
N LYS A 609 -8.14 -1.69 39.74
CA LYS A 609 -8.03 -1.60 38.28
C LYS A 609 -7.19 -2.73 37.68
N GLU A 610 -6.12 -3.10 38.35
CA GLU A 610 -5.22 -4.20 37.95
C GLU A 610 -5.98 -5.53 37.80
N VAL A 611 -6.86 -5.85 38.75
CA VAL A 611 -7.72 -7.05 38.72
C VAL A 611 -8.66 -7.03 37.50
N ILE A 612 -9.31 -5.89 37.24
CA ILE A 612 -10.25 -5.75 36.12
C ILE A 612 -9.53 -5.91 34.78
N TRP A 613 -8.38 -5.25 34.62
CA TRP A 613 -7.58 -5.36 33.40
C TRP A 613 -7.02 -6.78 33.20
N ALA A 614 -6.74 -7.52 34.28
CA ALA A 614 -6.31 -8.91 34.20
C ALA A 614 -7.43 -9.87 33.78
N LEU A 615 -8.68 -9.63 34.22
CA LEU A 615 -9.87 -10.35 33.72
C LEU A 615 -10.13 -10.04 32.24
N ILE A 616 -9.99 -8.77 31.84
CA ILE A 616 -10.10 -8.34 30.44
C ILE A 616 -9.01 -9.01 29.58
N LEU A 617 -7.76 -9.02 30.05
CA LEU A 617 -6.64 -9.68 29.36
C LEU A 617 -6.90 -11.18 29.17
N SER A 618 -7.44 -11.85 30.18
CA SER A 618 -7.79 -13.28 30.13
C SER A 618 -8.75 -13.61 28.98
N ASN A 619 -9.63 -12.68 28.58
CA ASN A 619 -10.47 -12.84 27.40
C ASN A 619 -9.75 -12.46 26.11
N LEU A 620 -9.02 -11.34 26.13
CA LEU A 620 -8.33 -10.80 24.96
C LEU A 620 -7.35 -11.79 24.34
N VAL A 621 -6.63 -12.60 25.13
CA VAL A 621 -5.65 -13.58 24.62
C VAL A 621 -6.24 -14.64 23.69
N TYR A 622 -7.56 -14.75 23.61
CA TYR A 622 -8.26 -15.61 22.65
C TYR A 622 -8.59 -14.91 21.32
N THR A 623 -8.11 -13.68 21.13
CA THR A 623 -8.28 -12.87 19.90
C THR A 623 -6.96 -12.68 19.17
N ALA A 624 -7.01 -12.38 17.86
CA ALA A 624 -5.84 -12.46 16.98
C ALA A 624 -4.64 -11.63 17.45
N ASP A 625 -4.84 -10.35 17.78
CA ASP A 625 -3.76 -9.43 18.17
C ASP A 625 -3.06 -9.86 19.46
N PHE A 626 -3.82 -10.19 20.52
CA PHE A 626 -3.26 -10.58 21.82
C PHE A 626 -2.78 -12.02 21.87
N ASN A 627 -3.44 -12.95 21.17
CA ASN A 627 -2.97 -14.32 21.03
C ASN A 627 -1.58 -14.34 20.38
N TRP A 628 -1.43 -13.59 19.28
CA TRP A 628 -0.13 -13.45 18.64
C TRP A 628 0.90 -12.85 19.59
N PHE A 629 0.56 -11.78 20.30
CA PHE A 629 1.48 -11.14 21.25
C PHE A 629 1.95 -12.11 22.32
N VAL A 630 1.03 -12.76 23.04
CA VAL A 630 1.36 -13.67 24.15
C VAL A 630 2.20 -14.86 23.68
N LYS A 631 1.89 -15.43 22.50
CA LYS A 631 2.62 -16.59 21.96
C LYS A 631 3.99 -16.26 21.34
N ASN A 632 4.23 -15.02 20.91
CA ASN A 632 5.42 -14.68 20.11
C ASN A 632 6.38 -13.71 20.80
N ILE A 633 5.93 -12.99 21.83
CA ILE A 633 6.76 -12.06 22.58
C ILE A 633 7.27 -12.77 23.84
N PRO A 634 8.56 -13.16 23.90
CA PRO A 634 9.09 -13.91 25.02
C PRO A 634 9.16 -13.05 26.28
N PHE A 635 9.06 -13.72 27.43
CA PHE A 635 9.42 -13.14 28.72
C PHE A 635 10.93 -12.95 28.81
N ASP A 636 11.33 -12.00 29.65
CA ASP A 636 12.72 -11.75 30.03
C ASP A 636 13.67 -11.36 28.89
N GLU A 637 13.11 -10.83 27.80
CA GLU A 637 13.87 -10.31 26.68
C GLU A 637 13.44 -8.90 26.30
N THR A 638 14.43 -8.04 25.99
CA THR A 638 14.17 -6.74 25.40
C THR A 638 13.71 -6.89 23.94
N VAL A 639 12.58 -6.26 23.62
CA VAL A 639 11.97 -6.25 22.29
C VAL A 639 11.89 -4.82 21.77
N THR A 640 12.41 -4.60 20.57
CA THR A 640 12.29 -3.31 19.86
C THR A 640 11.12 -3.34 18.88
N GLN A 641 10.66 -2.17 18.45
CA GLN A 641 9.63 -2.06 17.42
C GLN A 641 10.00 -2.80 16.12
N ASP A 642 11.27 -2.78 15.71
CA ASP A 642 11.71 -3.47 14.49
C ASP A 642 11.74 -4.98 14.67
N ARG A 643 12.10 -5.49 15.86
CA ARG A 643 12.00 -6.92 16.18
C ARG A 643 10.55 -7.39 16.08
N MET A 644 9.63 -6.65 16.68
CA MET A 644 8.20 -6.96 16.62
C MET A 644 7.66 -6.95 15.18
N LYS A 645 8.06 -5.98 14.35
CA LYS A 645 7.71 -5.95 12.91
C LYS A 645 8.25 -7.17 12.16
N LEU A 646 9.45 -7.65 12.48
CA LEU A 646 10.04 -8.82 11.85
C LEU A 646 9.28 -10.10 12.24
N GLN A 647 8.92 -10.26 13.51
CA GLN A 647 8.10 -11.40 13.96
C GLN A 647 6.72 -11.42 13.29
N LEU A 648 6.16 -10.25 12.98
CA LEU A 648 4.90 -10.14 12.24
C LEU A 648 5.01 -10.56 10.77
N GLU A 649 6.21 -10.72 10.19
CA GLU A 649 6.35 -11.05 8.76
C GLU A 649 5.81 -12.44 8.40
N SER A 650 5.95 -13.41 9.31
CA SER A 650 5.46 -14.78 9.12
C SER A 650 3.94 -14.89 9.16
N VAL A 651 3.27 -13.94 9.84
CA VAL A 651 1.80 -13.97 10.05
C VAL A 651 1.05 -12.88 9.28
N MET A 652 1.74 -11.81 8.85
CA MET A 652 1.18 -10.71 8.06
C MET A 652 1.80 -10.66 6.65
N GLU A 653 1.94 -11.82 6.00
CA GLU A 653 2.59 -11.97 4.70
C GLU A 653 1.95 -11.13 3.57
N GLY A 654 0.69 -10.72 3.76
CA GLY A 654 -0.05 -9.84 2.84
C GLY A 654 0.22 -8.34 3.00
N ASP A 655 0.94 -7.92 4.05
CA ASP A 655 1.24 -6.51 4.35
C ASP A 655 2.57 -6.03 3.73
N THR A 656 2.61 -6.00 2.40
CA THR A 656 3.83 -5.73 1.62
C THR A 656 4.38 -4.31 1.75
N LYS A 657 3.55 -3.36 2.22
CA LYS A 657 3.95 -1.96 2.49
C LYS A 657 4.34 -1.73 3.96
N GLY A 658 4.22 -2.75 4.82
CA GLY A 658 4.46 -2.63 6.26
C GLY A 658 3.43 -1.78 7.00
N LEU A 659 2.27 -1.47 6.40
CA LEU A 659 1.25 -0.62 7.03
C LEU A 659 0.48 -1.36 8.13
N GLY A 660 0.11 -2.61 7.88
CA GLY A 660 -0.52 -3.50 8.87
C GLY A 660 0.42 -3.81 10.04
N LYS A 661 1.67 -4.16 9.76
CA LYS A 661 2.73 -4.37 10.76
C LYS A 661 2.93 -3.11 11.59
N ARG A 662 2.99 -1.94 10.94
CA ARG A 662 3.06 -0.64 11.63
C ARG A 662 1.84 -0.40 12.52
N ASN A 663 0.64 -0.77 12.09
CA ASN A 663 -0.57 -0.64 12.91
C ASN A 663 -0.44 -1.49 14.18
N VAL A 664 -0.20 -2.79 14.06
CA VAL A 664 -0.05 -3.69 15.23
C VAL A 664 1.00 -3.18 16.21
N VAL A 665 2.20 -2.83 15.72
CA VAL A 665 3.28 -2.32 16.59
C VAL A 665 2.91 -0.98 17.23
N SER A 666 2.24 -0.09 16.50
CA SER A 666 1.80 1.20 17.05
C SER A 666 0.68 1.03 18.08
N ALA A 667 -0.23 0.07 17.87
CA ALA A 667 -1.30 -0.25 18.81
C ALA A 667 -0.73 -0.80 20.13
N PHE A 668 0.14 -1.81 20.07
CA PHE A 668 0.78 -2.36 21.26
C PHE A 668 1.66 -1.35 21.97
N LYS A 669 2.37 -0.47 21.24
CA LYS A 669 3.08 0.65 21.86
C LYS A 669 2.17 1.48 22.77
N ILE A 670 1.02 1.91 22.27
CA ILE A 670 0.11 2.75 23.06
C ILE A 670 -0.49 1.94 24.20
N LEU A 671 -0.88 0.69 23.93
CA LEU A 671 -1.47 -0.19 24.92
C LEU A 671 -0.53 -0.44 26.11
N LEU A 672 0.72 -0.80 25.85
CA LEU A 672 1.72 -1.07 26.90
C LEU A 672 2.07 0.17 27.73
N ILE A 673 1.92 1.38 27.17
CA ILE A 673 2.28 2.63 27.86
C ILE A 673 1.07 3.27 28.57
N LYS A 674 -0.14 3.08 28.06
CA LYS A 674 -1.35 3.82 28.47
C LYS A 674 -2.43 2.94 29.09
N THR A 675 -2.12 1.68 29.43
CA THR A 675 -3.01 0.81 30.19
C THR A 675 -2.22 -0.01 31.22
N PRO A 676 -2.88 -0.52 32.29
CA PRO A 676 -2.27 -1.43 33.26
C PRO A 676 -1.74 -2.74 32.67
N LEU A 677 -2.13 -3.07 31.43
CA LEU A 677 -1.66 -4.29 30.75
C LEU A 677 -0.13 -4.31 30.59
N GLY A 678 0.50 -3.15 30.44
CA GLY A 678 1.94 -3.04 30.20
C GLY A 678 2.80 -3.34 31.42
N GLU A 679 2.95 -2.37 32.31
CA GLU A 679 3.84 -2.48 33.47
C GLU A 679 3.23 -3.32 34.61
N ASP A 680 1.97 -3.06 34.99
CA ASP A 680 1.36 -3.68 36.17
C ASP A 680 1.16 -5.19 35.95
N LEU A 681 0.58 -5.58 34.80
CA LEU A 681 0.36 -6.99 34.44
C LEU A 681 1.54 -7.65 33.70
N GLY A 682 2.63 -6.90 33.48
CA GLY A 682 3.88 -7.44 32.96
C GLY A 682 3.94 -7.71 31.45
N LEU A 683 2.97 -7.29 30.63
CA LEU A 683 3.10 -7.47 29.17
C LEU A 683 4.25 -6.65 28.55
N GLY A 684 4.71 -5.58 29.21
CA GLY A 684 5.84 -4.81 28.74
C GLY A 684 6.14 -3.56 29.55
N ILE A 685 7.26 -3.58 30.27
CA ILE A 685 7.91 -2.38 30.82
C ILE A 685 8.58 -1.64 29.66
N CYS A 686 8.15 -0.41 29.38
CA CYS A 686 8.55 0.32 28.19
C CYS A 686 9.65 1.35 28.46
N ASP A 687 10.67 1.37 27.60
CA ASP A 687 11.62 2.48 27.43
C ASP A 687 11.13 3.37 26.27
N TYR A 688 10.70 4.58 26.57
CA TYR A 688 10.10 5.49 25.59
C TYR A 688 10.36 6.96 25.88
N ASP A 689 10.34 7.75 24.81
CA ASP A 689 10.42 9.20 24.84
C ASP A 689 9.07 9.84 24.52
N THR A 690 8.74 10.91 25.24
CA THR A 690 7.52 11.70 25.02
C THR A 690 7.87 13.12 24.61
N LYS A 691 7.27 13.59 23.52
CA LYS A 691 7.32 15.00 23.09
C LYS A 691 5.93 15.57 23.03
N VAL A 692 5.70 16.68 23.72
CA VAL A 692 4.44 17.44 23.65
C VAL A 692 4.68 18.67 22.79
N ASN A 693 3.87 18.85 21.75
CA ASN A 693 3.96 20.05 20.92
C ASN A 693 3.24 21.25 21.56
N SER A 694 3.39 22.43 20.97
CA SER A 694 2.78 23.69 21.45
C SER A 694 1.24 23.67 21.50
N ALA A 695 0.60 22.70 20.84
CA ALA A 695 -0.84 22.48 20.85
C ALA A 695 -1.28 21.44 21.90
N GLY A 696 -0.38 21.01 22.79
CA GLY A 696 -0.66 20.02 23.84
C GLY A 696 -0.72 18.57 23.33
N MET A 697 -0.34 18.31 22.07
CA MET A 697 -0.45 16.99 21.46
C MET A 697 0.79 16.14 21.78
N GLU A 698 0.56 15.00 22.43
CA GLU A 698 1.59 14.06 22.87
C GLU A 698 2.04 13.14 21.73
N THR A 699 3.34 13.08 21.47
CA THR A 699 3.99 12.12 20.56
C THR A 699 4.89 11.18 21.35
N ILE A 700 4.57 9.89 21.32
CA ILE A 700 5.29 8.84 22.04
C ILE A 700 6.15 8.04 21.06
N THR A 701 7.44 7.93 21.37
CA THR A 701 8.42 7.12 20.64
C THR A 701 8.90 5.98 21.53
N LEU A 702 8.55 4.74 21.20
CA LEU A 702 8.99 3.56 21.94
C LEU A 702 10.37 3.10 21.44
N ASN A 703 11.36 3.08 22.32
CA ASN A 703 12.69 2.59 22.00
C ASN A 703 12.71 1.07 22.09
N SER A 704 12.28 0.54 23.23
CA SER A 704 12.14 -0.90 23.47
C SER A 704 11.14 -1.18 24.59
N PHE A 705 10.74 -2.43 24.77
CA PHE A 705 10.00 -2.87 25.94
C PHE A 705 10.49 -4.25 26.39
N TYR A 706 10.18 -4.61 27.64
CA TYR A 706 10.61 -5.85 28.28
C TYR A 706 9.39 -6.51 28.95
N ARG A 707 9.02 -7.71 28.50
CA ARG A 707 7.91 -8.48 29.07
C ARG A 707 8.40 -9.22 30.34
N THR A 708 7.63 -9.15 31.41
CA THR A 708 7.98 -9.66 32.76
C THR A 708 6.78 -10.35 33.40
N SER A 709 6.99 -11.04 34.52
CA SER A 709 5.91 -11.61 35.33
C SER A 709 5.02 -10.55 35.99
N TRP A 710 3.72 -10.84 36.10
CA TRP A 710 2.81 -10.11 36.96
C TRP A 710 3.23 -10.28 38.43
N LYS A 711 3.59 -9.18 39.11
CA LYS A 711 4.28 -9.24 40.41
C LYS A 711 3.41 -9.71 41.56
N ASN A 712 2.14 -9.29 41.60
CA ASN A 712 1.20 -9.59 42.69
C ASN A 712 -0.13 -10.12 42.11
N PRO A 713 -0.14 -11.33 41.53
CA PRO A 713 -1.33 -11.84 40.87
C PRO A 713 -2.46 -12.13 41.87
N ASP A 714 -3.66 -11.62 41.57
CA ASP A 714 -4.88 -12.01 42.27
C ASP A 714 -5.24 -13.46 41.91
N SER A 715 -5.33 -14.33 42.92
CA SER A 715 -5.56 -15.75 42.71
C SER A 715 -6.92 -16.04 42.07
N ARG A 716 -7.95 -15.22 42.32
CA ARG A 716 -9.29 -15.35 41.71
C ARG A 716 -9.23 -15.13 40.20
N VAL A 717 -8.37 -14.22 39.73
CA VAL A 717 -8.14 -14.01 38.29
C VAL A 717 -7.51 -15.26 37.68
N LEU A 718 -6.54 -15.88 38.37
CA LEU A 718 -5.93 -17.11 37.89
C LEU A 718 -6.94 -18.25 37.82
N LEU A 719 -7.84 -18.36 38.81
CA LEU A 719 -8.93 -19.32 38.77
C LEU A 719 -9.83 -19.09 37.55
N TYR A 720 -10.18 -17.83 37.26
CA TYR A 720 -10.95 -17.46 36.07
C TYR A 720 -10.24 -17.86 34.77
N SER A 721 -8.94 -17.54 34.65
CA SER A 721 -8.13 -17.91 33.49
C SER A 721 -7.97 -19.44 33.34
N LEU A 722 -7.92 -20.20 34.44
CA LEU A 722 -7.89 -21.68 34.42
C LEU A 722 -9.20 -22.27 33.88
N TYR A 723 -10.35 -21.72 34.27
CA TYR A 723 -11.63 -22.13 33.72
C TYR A 723 -11.74 -21.77 32.24
N LEU A 724 -11.33 -20.56 31.83
CA LEU A 724 -11.26 -20.21 30.40
C LEU A 724 -10.34 -21.15 29.62
N PHE A 725 -9.16 -21.48 30.18
CA PHE A 725 -8.24 -22.44 29.58
C PHE A 725 -8.91 -23.80 29.38
N ALA A 726 -9.59 -24.34 30.40
CA ALA A 726 -10.28 -25.62 30.32
C ALA A 726 -11.44 -25.62 29.31
N GLU A 727 -12.28 -24.58 29.32
CA GLU A 727 -13.42 -24.41 28.41
C GLU A 727 -12.96 -24.32 26.94
N LYS A 728 -11.84 -23.63 26.68
CA LYS A 728 -11.25 -23.54 25.32
C LYS A 728 -10.53 -24.81 24.90
N CYS A 729 -10.05 -25.61 25.85
CA CYS A 729 -9.45 -26.94 25.59
C CYS A 729 -10.49 -28.06 25.59
N GLU A 730 -11.65 -27.85 24.95
CA GLU A 730 -12.70 -28.88 24.85
C GLU A 730 -13.15 -29.46 26.20
N ASN A 731 -13.28 -28.60 27.23
CA ASN A 731 -13.68 -28.98 28.60
C ASN A 731 -12.67 -29.90 29.31
N TYR A 732 -11.37 -29.64 29.10
CA TYR A 732 -10.27 -30.34 29.77
C TYR A 732 -10.05 -29.81 31.19
N TYR A 733 -10.84 -30.30 32.16
CA TYR A 733 -10.85 -29.83 33.56
C TYR A 733 -9.82 -30.50 34.49
N SER A 734 -8.96 -31.39 33.99
CA SER A 734 -7.92 -32.03 34.79
C SER A 734 -6.59 -32.03 34.05
N PHE A 735 -5.59 -31.37 34.63
CA PHE A 735 -4.27 -31.18 34.03
C PHE A 735 -3.19 -31.06 35.12
N THR A 736 -1.92 -31.12 34.74
CA THR A 736 -0.80 -30.99 35.67
C THR A 736 -0.25 -29.57 35.69
N LEU A 737 0.41 -29.18 36.78
CA LEU A 737 1.18 -27.94 36.84
C LEU A 737 2.25 -27.92 35.75
N THR A 738 2.93 -29.05 35.53
CA THR A 738 3.91 -29.22 34.45
C THR A 738 3.30 -28.90 33.08
N ARG A 739 2.06 -29.34 32.81
CA ARG A 739 1.34 -29.00 31.57
C ARG A 739 1.07 -27.51 31.46
N LEU A 740 0.70 -26.83 32.55
CA LEU A 740 0.49 -25.38 32.52
C LEU A 740 1.78 -24.61 32.26
N MET A 741 2.92 -25.09 32.78
CA MET A 741 4.24 -24.47 32.58
C MET A 741 4.83 -24.72 31.19
N ASP A 742 4.34 -25.72 30.46
CA ASP A 742 4.82 -26.06 29.12
C ASP A 742 4.07 -25.24 28.05
N HIS A 743 4.74 -24.18 27.58
CA HIS A 743 4.23 -23.25 26.57
C HIS A 743 4.52 -23.71 25.12
N GLU A 744 5.29 -24.79 24.93
CA GLU A 744 5.62 -25.33 23.59
C GLU A 744 4.50 -26.24 23.05
N ILE A 745 3.60 -26.70 23.92
CA ILE A 745 2.46 -27.53 23.52
C ILE A 745 1.38 -26.66 22.88
N ASP A 746 1.13 -26.89 21.58
CA ASP A 746 0.06 -26.21 20.86
C ASP A 746 -1.31 -26.56 21.45
N SER A 747 -2.01 -25.53 21.91
CA SER A 747 -3.30 -25.65 22.58
C SER A 747 -4.21 -24.48 22.21
N THR A 748 -5.51 -24.79 22.18
CA THR A 748 -6.56 -23.80 21.97
C THR A 748 -6.72 -22.88 23.19
N GLY A 749 -6.55 -23.42 24.40
CA GLY A 749 -6.49 -22.66 25.65
C GLY A 749 -5.11 -22.00 25.84
N ILE A 750 -5.08 -20.81 26.46
CA ILE A 750 -3.83 -20.15 26.87
C ILE A 750 -3.73 -20.23 28.39
N SER A 751 -2.63 -20.79 28.90
CA SER A 751 -2.50 -21.02 30.35
C SER A 751 -2.25 -19.70 31.10
N PRO A 752 -2.67 -19.57 32.37
CA PRO A 752 -2.41 -18.35 33.14
C PRO A 752 -0.91 -18.04 33.29
N THR A 753 -0.05 -19.06 33.28
CA THR A 753 1.41 -18.88 33.35
C THR A 753 1.96 -18.32 32.04
N GLU A 754 1.38 -18.65 30.89
CA GLU A 754 1.74 -18.07 29.58
C GLU A 754 1.23 -16.63 29.43
N ILE A 755 0.05 -16.32 30.00
CA ILE A 755 -0.52 -14.96 29.99
C ILE A 755 0.33 -14.04 30.86
N PHE A 756 0.52 -14.42 32.13
CA PHE A 756 1.01 -13.54 33.21
C PHE A 756 2.48 -13.80 33.62
N GLY A 757 3.15 -14.79 33.02
CA GLY A 757 4.56 -15.06 33.29
C GLY A 757 4.85 -15.62 34.68
N ILE A 758 3.89 -16.31 35.29
CA ILE A 758 3.98 -16.79 36.67
C ILE A 758 4.90 -18.01 36.73
N ASP A 759 5.92 -17.96 37.58
CA ASP A 759 6.84 -19.09 37.79
C ASP A 759 6.19 -20.27 38.51
N LYS A 760 6.86 -21.43 38.47
CA LYS A 760 6.32 -22.69 39.01
C LYS A 760 6.07 -22.64 40.51
N GLU A 761 6.94 -21.99 41.28
CA GLU A 761 6.84 -21.95 42.74
C GLU A 761 5.68 -21.05 43.19
N LEU A 762 5.59 -19.86 42.58
CA LEU A 762 4.50 -18.92 42.83
C LEU A 762 3.16 -19.51 42.38
N MET A 763 3.10 -20.12 41.19
CA MET A 763 1.88 -20.77 40.69
C MET A 763 1.43 -21.90 41.62
N ALA A 764 2.35 -22.74 42.09
CA ALA A 764 2.03 -23.81 43.04
C ALA A 764 1.46 -23.26 44.36
N LYS A 765 2.05 -22.18 44.88
CA LYS A 765 1.58 -21.52 46.11
C LYS A 765 0.17 -20.96 45.93
N LEU A 766 -0.10 -20.28 44.81
CA LEU A 766 -1.41 -19.69 44.51
C LEU A 766 -2.48 -20.77 44.32
N LEU A 767 -2.16 -21.85 43.60
CA LEU A 767 -3.05 -22.99 43.39
C LEU A 767 -3.41 -23.71 44.70
N ASN A 768 -2.45 -23.92 45.61
CA ASN A 768 -2.74 -24.44 46.94
C ASN A 768 -3.69 -23.52 47.71
N GLY A 769 -3.45 -22.20 47.67
CA GLY A 769 -4.34 -21.21 48.28
C GLY A 769 -5.76 -21.27 47.73
N LEU A 770 -5.90 -21.38 46.40
CA LEU A 770 -7.20 -21.53 45.74
C LEU A 770 -7.92 -22.82 46.15
N SER A 771 -7.20 -23.94 46.23
CA SER A 771 -7.79 -25.22 46.64
C SER A 771 -8.28 -25.23 48.09
N VAL A 772 -7.71 -24.38 48.95
CA VAL A 772 -8.14 -24.21 50.35
C VAL A 772 -9.32 -23.24 50.46
N ASN A 773 -9.25 -22.11 49.75
CA ASN A 773 -10.22 -21.03 49.88
C ASN A 773 -11.50 -21.26 49.04
N TYR A 774 -11.39 -21.98 47.92
CA TYR A 774 -12.47 -22.24 46.97
C TYR A 774 -12.53 -23.73 46.55
N PRO A 775 -12.65 -24.69 47.50
CA PRO A 775 -12.67 -26.12 47.22
C PRO A 775 -13.84 -26.59 46.33
N GLU A 776 -14.88 -25.76 46.22
CA GLU A 776 -16.03 -25.92 45.32
C GLU A 776 -15.73 -25.59 43.86
N PHE A 777 -14.57 -24.99 43.55
CA PHE A 777 -14.11 -24.73 42.17
C PHE A 777 -12.88 -25.57 41.80
N ILE A 778 -11.94 -25.77 42.72
CA ILE A 778 -10.65 -26.37 42.37
C ILE A 778 -10.11 -27.28 43.48
N ASN A 779 -9.48 -28.37 43.04
CA ASN A 779 -8.74 -29.28 43.90
C ASN A 779 -7.32 -29.47 43.36
N VAL A 780 -6.33 -29.40 44.24
CA VAL A 780 -4.91 -29.49 43.89
C VAL A 780 -4.21 -30.54 44.76
N SER A 781 -3.35 -31.35 44.15
CA SER A 781 -2.54 -32.35 44.85
C SER A 781 -1.09 -32.27 44.41
N PHE A 782 -0.28 -31.62 45.23
CA PHE A 782 1.16 -31.48 45.05
C PHE A 782 1.90 -32.34 46.06
N THR A 783 2.45 -33.47 45.60
CA THR A 783 3.32 -34.36 46.39
C THR A 783 4.60 -34.64 45.59
N HIS A 784 5.58 -35.36 46.16
CA HIS A 784 6.88 -35.56 45.49
C HIS A 784 6.79 -36.14 44.06
N ASP A 785 5.72 -36.88 43.72
CA ASP A 785 5.51 -37.48 42.39
C ASP A 785 4.21 -37.04 41.69
N LEU A 786 3.42 -36.12 42.26
CA LEU A 786 2.13 -35.68 41.70
C LEU A 786 2.04 -34.15 41.68
N ASP A 787 1.62 -33.59 40.56
CA ASP A 787 1.39 -32.16 40.37
C ASP A 787 0.00 -31.85 39.77
N ASN A 788 -1.02 -32.58 40.22
CA ASN A 788 -2.35 -32.58 39.62
C ASN A 788 -3.19 -31.37 40.04
N ILE A 789 -3.92 -30.83 39.06
CA ILE A 789 -4.89 -29.74 39.20
C ILE A 789 -6.20 -30.24 38.59
N THR A 790 -7.29 -30.19 39.36
CA THR A 790 -8.62 -30.61 38.90
C THR A 790 -9.63 -29.52 39.21
N LEU A 791 -10.18 -28.92 38.16
CA LEU A 791 -11.31 -28.01 38.23
C LEU A 791 -12.63 -28.78 38.33
N ARG A 792 -13.64 -28.20 38.96
CA ARG A 792 -14.99 -28.77 39.00
C ARG A 792 -15.68 -28.53 37.66
N ASN A 793 -16.15 -29.60 37.02
CA ASN A 793 -16.73 -29.58 35.67
C ASN A 793 -18.20 -29.14 35.63
N ASP A 794 -18.85 -28.99 36.78
CA ASP A 794 -20.18 -28.40 36.97
C ASP A 794 -20.11 -26.88 37.20
N LYS A 795 -18.91 -26.30 37.15
CA LYS A 795 -18.64 -24.87 37.26
C LYS A 795 -18.13 -24.28 35.95
N SER A 796 -18.24 -22.97 35.82
CA SER A 796 -17.83 -22.20 34.65
C SER A 796 -16.96 -20.99 35.00
N SER A 797 -16.25 -20.45 34.01
CA SER A 797 -15.53 -19.18 34.12
C SER A 797 -16.45 -18.03 34.52
N GLU A 798 -17.70 -18.03 34.05
CA GLU A 798 -18.71 -17.02 34.42
C GLU A 798 -19.04 -17.05 35.92
N GLU A 799 -19.20 -18.24 36.53
CA GLU A 799 -19.45 -18.38 37.97
C GLU A 799 -18.26 -17.95 38.83
N VAL A 800 -17.03 -18.06 38.32
CA VAL A 800 -15.83 -17.55 39.05
C VAL A 800 -15.91 -16.04 39.24
N LEU A 801 -16.59 -15.31 38.34
CA LEU A 801 -16.77 -13.86 38.47
C LEU A 801 -17.63 -13.46 39.68
N ASP A 802 -18.37 -14.38 40.29
CA ASP A 802 -19.13 -14.12 41.53
C ASP A 802 -18.25 -14.15 42.80
N LEU A 803 -16.96 -14.46 42.66
CA LEU A 803 -15.96 -14.42 43.75
C LEU A 803 -15.32 -13.04 43.94
N PHE A 804 -15.61 -12.10 43.05
CA PHE A 804 -15.23 -10.69 43.11
C PHE A 804 -16.41 -9.86 43.62
#